data_AF-V6CKT4-F1
#
_entry.id   AF-V6CKT4-F1
#
_cell.length_a   1.000
_cell.length_b   1.000
_cell.length_c   1.000
_cell.angle_alpha   90.00
_cell.angle_beta   90.00
_cell.angle_gamma   90.00
#
_symmetry.space_group_name_H-M   'P 1'
#
loop_
_entity.id
_entity.type
_entity.pdbx_description
1 polymer ?
#
loop_
_entity_poly.entity_id
_entity_poly.type
_entity_poly.pdbx_seq_one_letter_code
_entity_poly.pdbx_strand_id
1 'polypeptide(L)'
;MKTNEAQFYEVLENLFIGVKIEDKQESLLDPTPKAVKNGMLNLLKAKSQYYQSKKQELEKLINLKCQNNNDLKEELFDKLYSFFKRYLSANGGIYFNDTPLYDSLYTKSDYEKCSLKKDTALFYKTKDLYYVKSETIYKDFCFELEDILFNFDASLLESKKYNEKVDLVFNLKDTDKKTNTLNFSVTLSSKGNQTKISEILKECFNQSVKLDEEILKKAFGKFKKQGSMDYFIHKNALGFLKEQLDLYLFEYLFKEMTAFDAKRLNEINTIKEVALEVVSLVSEFENELCKIWNKPRFVLNSHFIVSLDQLKAKNYDLNKITNHPNYPKQVKEWQDLNLKITDNFLENEFLPLDTIYFKDLEEEVTNLFNEDEINGTLIKSENYQALNSLKNRYKEAIDCIYIDPPYNTQNNEFIYADNFKRSSWLSMMENRLELARKLLNDKGAMFVSIDDNEQAYLKVLMDEVFNGGGVDNFVASISWKQFHSVKNDAANFSKNIEYILCYCKNFSKNLISNEPFDKSNLYKLKDENGFYKLDPVWAKSGNNFSPYTFLNGKTWSPPSGTFWRYSIGTLKDMEQNNRIVFNGKNPMAKRYLSEVAEGRKSSTFWDGSEVGYNLNGDAEIKQLFNGNKVFNNPKPEALLQRILEISTKENDLVLDFFAGSGTTCAVAHKMKRKYIGIEMGEHFESVILPRLKKVIGGFKSGAAKEFDGGGVIKVYELESYEEILRKIKYEDNDKPLAYDEQYSDLVERKNESYTLNIEALEKMGVDIKETLENLWGVGVEFFNEKVVKFKGNDKEVEILKALKEALIW
;
A
#
# COMPACT_ATOMS: atom_id res chain seq x y z
N MET A 1 16.86 -20.90 37.97
CA MET A 1 15.94 -21.05 36.83
C MET A 1 14.58 -20.50 37.26
N LYS A 2 13.85 -19.81 36.39
CA LYS A 2 12.47 -19.38 36.66
C LYS A 2 11.56 -20.62 36.72
N THR A 3 10.51 -20.61 37.56
CA THR A 3 9.49 -21.68 37.60
C THR A 3 8.65 -21.64 36.32
N ASN A 4 8.03 -22.77 35.93
CA ASN A 4 7.13 -22.83 34.76
C ASN A 4 5.97 -21.84 34.87
N GLU A 5 5.45 -21.63 36.09
CA GLU A 5 4.46 -20.60 36.39
C GLU A 5 4.98 -19.19 36.06
N ALA A 6 6.18 -18.84 36.53
CA ALA A 6 6.78 -17.54 36.25
C ALA A 6 7.08 -17.35 34.75
N GLN A 7 7.48 -18.42 34.06
CA GLN A 7 7.73 -18.39 32.61
C GLN A 7 6.45 -18.22 31.80
N PHE A 8 5.36 -18.90 32.18
CA PHE A 8 4.04 -18.75 31.54
C PHE A 8 3.52 -17.31 31.68
N TYR A 9 3.51 -16.75 32.89
CA TYR A 9 3.06 -15.38 33.10
C TYR A 9 3.96 -14.36 32.42
N GLU A 10 5.26 -14.62 32.30
CA GLU A 10 6.17 -13.76 31.52
C GLU A 10 5.86 -13.79 30.02
N VAL A 11 5.49 -14.94 29.45
CA VAL A 11 5.06 -15.04 28.04
C VAL A 11 3.79 -14.22 27.80
N LEU A 12 2.80 -14.31 28.70
CA LEU A 12 1.59 -13.50 28.61
C LEU A 12 1.87 -12.02 28.87
N GLU A 13 2.68 -11.69 29.87
CA GLU A 13 3.06 -10.31 30.17
C GLU A 13 3.77 -9.65 28.98
N ASN A 14 4.65 -10.36 28.29
CA ASN A 14 5.31 -9.87 27.08
C ASN A 14 4.33 -9.66 25.91
N LEU A 15 3.27 -10.47 25.79
CA LEU A 15 2.23 -10.30 24.77
C LEU A 15 1.45 -8.99 24.98
N PHE A 16 1.08 -8.69 26.22
CA PHE A 16 0.25 -7.52 26.56
C PHE A 16 1.08 -6.25 26.80
N ILE A 17 2.22 -6.33 27.48
CA ILE A 17 3.02 -5.16 27.87
C ILE A 17 4.10 -4.85 26.82
N GLY A 18 4.53 -5.84 26.02
CA GLY A 18 5.74 -5.74 25.22
C GLY A 18 7.00 -5.62 26.10
N VAL A 19 8.04 -4.95 25.61
CA VAL A 19 9.22 -4.63 26.44
C VAL A 19 8.80 -3.66 27.55
N LYS A 20 8.91 -4.09 28.83
CA LYS A 20 8.59 -3.31 30.04
C LYS A 20 8.83 -1.81 29.82
N ILE A 21 7.74 -1.05 29.86
CA ILE A 21 7.81 0.40 29.95
C ILE A 21 8.24 0.66 31.39
N GLU A 22 9.48 1.08 31.62
CA GLU A 22 9.85 1.59 32.94
C GLU A 22 8.97 2.82 33.19
N ASP A 23 8.01 2.70 34.10
CA ASP A 23 7.32 3.84 34.70
C ASP A 23 8.36 4.63 35.52
N LYS A 24 9.24 5.36 34.85
CA LYS A 24 9.89 6.50 35.48
C LYS A 24 8.86 7.62 35.49
N GLN A 25 8.64 8.16 36.69
CA GLN A 25 7.84 9.37 36.91
C GLN A 25 8.12 10.37 35.79
N GLU A 26 7.05 10.81 35.13
CA GLU A 26 7.03 12.05 34.38
C GLU A 26 7.82 13.09 35.18
N SER A 27 8.82 13.68 34.54
CA SER A 27 9.72 14.68 35.13
C SER A 27 8.94 15.66 36.00
N LEU A 28 9.27 15.69 37.31
CA LEU A 28 8.69 16.59 38.32
C LEU A 28 8.95 18.09 38.05
N LEU A 29 9.45 18.47 36.87
CA LEU A 29 9.95 19.80 36.56
C LEU A 29 9.28 20.50 35.37
N ASP A 30 8.36 19.87 34.62
CA ASP A 30 7.59 20.59 33.58
C ASP A 30 6.18 20.02 33.39
N PRO A 31 5.12 20.73 33.83
CA PRO A 31 3.74 20.28 33.70
C PRO A 31 3.08 20.75 32.39
N THR A 32 3.83 21.16 31.36
CA THR A 32 3.20 21.57 30.09
C THR A 32 2.88 20.38 29.17
N PRO A 33 1.61 20.23 28.72
CA PRO A 33 1.14 19.09 27.92
C PRO A 33 1.52 19.25 26.44
N LYS A 34 2.82 19.19 26.13
CA LYS A 34 3.34 19.24 24.76
C LYS A 34 4.04 17.97 24.27
N ALA A 35 4.22 16.96 25.13
CA ALA A 35 4.56 15.62 24.66
C ALA A 35 3.33 15.02 23.97
N VAL A 36 3.32 15.01 22.64
CA VAL A 36 2.29 14.36 21.83
C VAL A 36 2.16 12.91 22.31
N LYS A 37 1.04 12.57 22.96
CA LYS A 37 0.77 11.21 23.43
C LYS A 37 0.80 10.27 22.23
N ASN A 38 1.77 9.36 22.18
CA ASN A 38 1.91 8.35 21.13
C ASN A 38 0.74 7.35 21.20
N GLY A 39 0.11 7.04 20.06
CA GLY A 39 -1.09 6.17 19.99
C GLY A 39 -0.80 4.74 20.41
N MET A 40 0.30 4.18 19.92
CA MET A 40 0.79 2.86 20.33
C MET A 40 1.13 2.81 21.84
N LEU A 41 1.61 3.90 22.44
CA LEU A 41 1.81 3.95 23.90
C LEU A 41 0.48 3.87 24.67
N ASN A 42 -0.55 4.57 24.18
CA ASN A 42 -1.90 4.48 24.74
C ASN A 42 -2.44 3.04 24.64
N LEU A 43 -2.20 2.37 23.51
CA LEU A 43 -2.56 0.97 23.33
C LEU A 43 -1.83 0.04 24.31
N LEU A 44 -0.52 0.19 24.48
CA LEU A 44 0.27 -0.64 25.40
C LEU A 44 -0.18 -0.45 26.85
N LYS A 45 -0.55 0.77 27.24
CA LYS A 45 -1.11 1.05 28.57
C LYS A 45 -2.43 0.30 28.79
N ALA A 46 -3.32 0.35 27.80
CA ALA A 46 -4.60 -0.38 27.85
C ALA A 46 -4.42 -1.89 27.90
N LYS A 47 -3.49 -2.44 27.08
CA LYS A 47 -3.14 -3.86 27.11
C LYS A 47 -2.67 -4.28 28.51
N SER A 48 -1.81 -3.48 29.13
CA SER A 48 -1.30 -3.74 30.48
C SER A 48 -2.42 -3.78 31.52
N GLN A 49 -3.32 -2.79 31.52
CA GLN A 49 -4.46 -2.74 32.45
C GLN A 49 -5.41 -3.93 32.27
N TYR A 50 -5.77 -4.25 31.02
CA TYR A 50 -6.61 -5.40 30.70
C TYR A 50 -6.00 -6.73 31.18
N TYR A 51 -4.70 -6.93 30.93
CA TYR A 51 -3.99 -8.11 31.40
C TYR A 51 -3.96 -8.22 32.92
N GLN A 52 -3.73 -7.12 33.65
CA GLN A 52 -3.70 -7.18 35.13
C GLN A 52 -5.04 -7.61 35.72
N SER A 53 -6.16 -7.12 35.18
CA SER A 53 -7.50 -7.54 35.61
C SER A 53 -7.73 -9.04 35.33
N LYS A 54 -7.49 -9.47 34.09
CA LYS A 54 -7.74 -10.84 33.66
C LYS A 54 -6.77 -11.86 34.24
N LYS A 55 -5.54 -11.45 34.57
CA LYS A 55 -4.58 -12.29 35.30
C LYS A 55 -5.14 -12.71 36.66
N GLN A 56 -5.81 -11.82 37.39
CA GLN A 56 -6.41 -12.16 38.68
C GLN A 56 -7.56 -13.17 38.54
N GLU A 57 -8.38 -13.05 37.49
CA GLU A 57 -9.42 -14.03 37.16
C GLU A 57 -8.83 -15.39 36.80
N LEU A 58 -7.77 -15.40 35.97
CA LEU A 58 -7.06 -16.60 35.56
C LEU A 58 -6.40 -17.30 36.76
N GLU A 59 -5.76 -16.56 37.66
CA GLU A 59 -5.18 -17.10 38.90
C GLU A 59 -6.25 -17.75 39.78
N LYS A 60 -7.42 -17.13 39.92
CA LYS A 60 -8.56 -17.72 40.66
C LYS A 60 -9.05 -19.00 40.00
N LEU A 61 -9.19 -19.02 38.67
CA LEU A 61 -9.63 -20.19 37.91
C LEU A 61 -8.64 -21.35 38.05
N ILE A 62 -7.34 -21.09 37.86
CA ILE A 62 -6.28 -22.10 37.97
C ILE A 62 -6.26 -22.68 39.39
N ASN A 63 -6.33 -21.83 40.41
CA ASN A 63 -6.33 -22.27 41.80
C ASN A 63 -7.60 -23.09 42.12
N LEU A 64 -8.78 -22.73 41.61
CA LEU A 64 -10.01 -23.49 41.78
C LEU A 64 -9.93 -24.88 41.11
N LYS A 65 -9.39 -24.94 39.89
CA LYS A 65 -9.29 -26.19 39.10
C LYS A 65 -8.19 -27.13 39.63
N CYS A 66 -7.14 -26.58 40.24
CA CYS A 66 -5.98 -27.35 40.73
C CYS A 66 -5.93 -27.51 42.26
N GLN A 67 -7.02 -27.17 42.97
CA GLN A 67 -7.05 -26.92 44.42
C GLN A 67 -6.52 -28.05 45.33
N ASN A 68 -6.32 -29.26 44.79
CA ASN A 68 -5.83 -30.44 45.53
C ASN A 68 -4.74 -31.26 44.79
N ASN A 69 -4.12 -30.75 43.73
CA ASN A 69 -3.14 -31.50 42.95
C ASN A 69 -2.00 -30.60 42.45
N ASN A 70 -0.90 -30.55 43.23
CA ASN A 70 0.28 -29.76 42.89
C ASN A 70 0.98 -30.27 41.63
N ASP A 71 1.00 -31.58 41.40
CA ASP A 71 1.62 -32.18 40.21
C ASP A 71 0.86 -31.74 38.95
N LEU A 72 -0.48 -31.72 39.00
CA LEU A 72 -1.32 -31.20 37.91
C LEU A 72 -1.10 -29.69 37.70
N LYS A 73 -0.88 -28.93 38.76
CA LYS A 73 -0.62 -27.48 38.66
C LYS A 73 0.72 -27.20 37.98
N GLU A 74 1.77 -27.94 38.32
CA GLU A 74 3.08 -27.81 37.65
C GLU A 74 3.01 -28.24 36.18
N GLU A 75 2.34 -29.36 35.90
CA GLU A 75 2.13 -29.85 34.54
C GLU A 75 1.30 -28.86 33.70
N LEU A 76 0.23 -28.30 34.27
CA LEU A 76 -0.59 -27.28 33.63
C LEU A 76 0.27 -26.11 33.16
N PHE A 77 1.12 -25.56 34.04
CA PHE A 77 1.98 -24.43 33.67
C PHE A 77 3.05 -24.82 32.64
N ASP A 78 3.61 -26.03 32.72
CA ASP A 78 4.53 -26.55 31.69
C ASP A 78 3.86 -26.58 30.31
N LYS A 79 2.65 -27.14 30.23
CA LYS A 79 1.93 -27.27 28.96
C LYS A 79 1.42 -25.93 28.44
N LEU A 80 0.94 -25.05 29.31
CA LEU A 80 0.58 -23.68 28.92
C LEU A 80 1.79 -22.91 28.40
N TYR A 81 2.92 -22.92 29.11
CA TYR A 81 4.14 -22.25 28.66
C TYR A 81 4.64 -22.80 27.32
N SER A 82 4.75 -24.13 27.21
CA SER A 82 5.18 -24.82 25.99
C SER A 82 4.27 -24.50 24.80
N PHE A 83 2.96 -24.47 25.00
CA PHE A 83 2.00 -24.11 23.95
C PHE A 83 2.14 -22.63 23.55
N PHE A 84 1.96 -21.69 24.49
CA PHE A 84 1.87 -20.27 24.17
C PHE A 84 3.19 -19.69 23.65
N LYS A 85 4.34 -20.15 24.12
CA LYS A 85 5.64 -19.72 23.58
C LYS A 85 5.79 -20.00 22.07
N ARG A 86 5.17 -21.08 21.57
CA ARG A 86 5.22 -21.45 20.15
C ARG A 86 4.47 -20.46 19.27
N TYR A 87 3.44 -19.81 19.80
CA TYR A 87 2.49 -19.00 19.03
C TYR A 87 2.47 -17.52 19.39
N LEU A 88 3.01 -17.13 20.54
CA LEU A 88 3.09 -15.75 21.00
C LEU A 88 4.51 -15.23 20.81
N SER A 89 4.65 -14.18 20.02
CA SER A 89 5.93 -13.48 19.85
C SER A 89 6.20 -12.52 21.01
N ALA A 90 7.48 -12.20 21.23
CA ALA A 90 7.91 -11.25 22.27
C ALA A 90 7.33 -9.82 22.11
N ASN A 91 6.73 -9.53 20.95
CA ASN A 91 6.20 -8.22 20.58
C ASN A 91 4.67 -8.19 20.59
N GLY A 92 4.05 -9.28 21.03
CA GLY A 92 2.61 -9.40 21.13
C GLY A 92 1.86 -9.72 19.84
N GLY A 93 2.56 -10.19 18.80
CA GLY A 93 1.91 -10.79 17.63
C GLY A 93 1.64 -12.28 17.82
N ILE A 94 0.51 -12.75 17.29
CA ILE A 94 0.05 -14.15 17.32
C ILE A 94 0.30 -14.79 15.96
N TYR A 95 1.21 -15.75 15.87
CA TYR A 95 1.56 -16.50 14.65
C TYR A 95 2.52 -17.64 15.01
N PHE A 96 2.93 -18.49 14.06
CA PHE A 96 3.97 -19.50 14.33
C PHE A 96 5.33 -18.84 14.65
N ASN A 97 5.58 -18.58 15.94
CA ASN A 97 6.73 -17.87 16.48
C ASN A 97 7.93 -18.80 16.66
N ASP A 98 7.76 -19.88 17.41
CA ASP A 98 8.80 -20.88 17.70
C ASP A 98 8.25 -22.29 17.48
N THR A 99 8.58 -22.91 16.34
CA THR A 99 8.15 -24.28 16.01
C THR A 99 9.37 -25.20 16.00
N PRO A 100 9.54 -26.10 17.00
CA PRO A 100 10.69 -26.98 17.08
C PRO A 100 10.83 -27.87 15.84
N LEU A 101 12.06 -28.03 15.34
CA LEU A 101 12.38 -28.79 14.12
C LEU A 101 11.98 -30.28 14.14
N TYR A 102 11.72 -30.85 15.32
CA TYR A 102 11.38 -32.27 15.50
C TYR A 102 9.88 -32.57 15.57
N ASP A 103 9.01 -31.56 15.66
CA ASP A 103 7.57 -31.80 15.88
C ASP A 103 6.82 -32.25 14.61
N SER A 104 7.42 -32.17 13.42
CA SER A 104 6.91 -32.82 12.20
C SER A 104 5.42 -32.60 11.89
N LEU A 105 4.81 -31.52 12.42
CA LEU A 105 3.37 -31.23 12.33
C LEU A 105 2.87 -31.11 10.87
N TYR A 106 3.77 -30.83 9.93
CA TYR A 106 3.47 -30.71 8.49
C TYR A 106 4.07 -31.82 7.61
N THR A 107 4.76 -32.80 8.20
CA THR A 107 5.59 -33.75 7.45
C THR A 107 5.07 -35.19 7.59
N LYS A 108 4.06 -35.54 6.79
CA LYS A 108 3.76 -36.94 6.44
C LYS A 108 3.95 -37.15 4.93
N SER A 109 5.19 -37.07 4.44
CA SER A 109 5.67 -37.95 3.37
C SER A 109 7.19 -37.85 3.24
N ASP A 110 7.83 -38.94 2.84
CA ASP A 110 9.28 -39.08 2.65
C ASP A 110 9.87 -38.25 1.48
N TYR A 111 9.17 -37.21 1.02
CA TYR A 111 9.61 -36.32 -0.07
C TYR A 111 10.50 -35.14 0.39
N GLU A 112 10.95 -35.10 1.64
CA GLU A 112 11.63 -33.94 2.22
C GLU A 112 13.16 -34.07 2.37
N LYS A 113 13.87 -34.05 1.23
CA LYS A 113 15.29 -33.67 1.19
C LYS A 113 15.58 -32.43 0.33
N CYS A 114 14.56 -31.67 -0.05
CA CYS A 114 14.72 -30.41 -0.78
C CYS A 114 14.43 -29.20 0.10
N SER A 115 15.13 -28.10 -0.18
CA SER A 115 15.15 -26.81 0.54
C SER A 115 13.83 -26.03 0.60
N LEU A 116 12.68 -26.68 0.36
CA LEU A 116 11.32 -26.14 0.35
C LEU A 116 10.79 -25.79 1.77
N LYS A 117 11.53 -26.12 2.83
CA LYS A 117 11.12 -25.88 4.23
C LYS A 117 10.92 -24.40 4.61
N LYS A 118 11.50 -23.45 3.85
CA LYS A 118 11.35 -22.02 4.18
C LYS A 118 10.06 -21.42 3.61
N ASP A 119 9.68 -21.75 2.38
CA ASP A 119 8.58 -21.05 1.68
C ASP A 119 7.19 -21.52 2.13
N THR A 120 6.98 -22.83 2.32
CA THR A 120 5.70 -23.34 2.85
C THR A 120 5.47 -22.88 4.29
N ALA A 121 6.51 -22.88 5.12
CA ALA A 121 6.44 -22.33 6.48
C ALA A 121 6.18 -20.82 6.50
N LEU A 122 6.62 -20.09 5.47
CA LEU A 122 6.45 -18.66 5.32
C LEU A 122 5.00 -18.27 5.01
N PHE A 123 4.34 -19.01 4.11
CA PHE A 123 2.92 -18.81 3.75
C PHE A 123 1.99 -19.00 4.95
N TYR A 124 2.09 -20.13 5.67
CA TYR A 124 1.26 -20.39 6.84
C TYR A 124 1.55 -19.43 8.01
N LYS A 125 2.75 -18.86 8.07
CA LYS A 125 3.10 -17.86 9.09
C LYS A 125 2.33 -16.56 8.93
N THR A 126 1.95 -16.17 7.71
CA THR A 126 1.52 -14.79 7.47
C THR A 126 0.22 -14.60 6.67
N LYS A 127 -0.37 -15.65 6.10
CA LYS A 127 -1.67 -15.57 5.38
C LYS A 127 -2.81 -14.97 6.24
N ASP A 128 -2.80 -15.28 7.52
CA ASP A 128 -3.84 -14.83 8.47
C ASP A 128 -3.44 -13.57 9.23
N LEU A 129 -2.49 -12.78 8.70
CA LEU A 129 -1.99 -11.57 9.36
C LEU A 129 -2.28 -10.31 8.54
N TYR A 130 -2.68 -9.26 9.25
CA TYR A 130 -2.51 -7.90 8.78
C TYR A 130 -1.09 -7.44 9.08
N TYR A 131 -0.39 -6.99 8.04
CA TYR A 131 0.84 -6.24 8.22
C TYR A 131 0.50 -4.82 8.63
N VAL A 132 0.80 -4.48 9.88
CA VAL A 132 0.62 -3.13 10.41
C VAL A 132 2.01 -2.58 10.66
N LYS A 133 2.47 -1.71 9.77
CA LYS A 133 3.60 -0.87 10.12
C LYS A 133 3.08 0.11 11.17
N SER A 134 3.53 0.01 12.43
CA SER A 134 3.27 1.02 13.45
C SER A 134 4.40 2.04 13.47
N GLU A 135 4.15 3.23 14.04
CA GLU A 135 5.20 4.24 14.19
C GLU A 135 6.41 3.62 14.92
N THR A 136 7.61 3.96 14.46
CA THR A 136 8.85 3.52 15.11
C THR A 136 8.93 4.18 16.48
N ILE A 137 8.64 3.42 17.54
CA ILE A 137 8.79 3.92 18.91
C ILE A 137 10.26 3.94 19.25
N TYR A 138 10.84 5.13 19.27
CA TYR A 138 12.14 5.37 19.88
C TYR A 138 11.94 5.57 21.37
N LYS A 139 12.59 4.73 22.19
CA LYS A 139 12.64 4.88 23.63
C LYS A 139 14.04 5.36 24.01
N ASP A 140 14.17 5.90 25.21
CA ASP A 140 15.50 6.06 25.80
C ASP A 140 16.21 4.70 25.79
N PHE A 141 17.49 4.71 25.41
CA PHE A 141 18.21 3.48 25.15
C PHE A 141 19.64 3.61 25.62
N CYS A 142 20.01 2.73 26.55
CA CYS A 142 21.34 2.68 27.09
C CYS A 142 21.93 1.29 26.86
N PHE A 143 23.13 1.22 26.28
CA PHE A 143 23.83 -0.04 26.08
C PHE A 143 25.34 0.15 26.04
N GLU A 144 26.07 -0.90 26.37
CA GLU A 144 27.52 -0.94 26.27
C GLU A 144 27.97 -1.52 24.91
N LEU A 145 29.02 -0.94 24.33
CA LEU A 145 29.68 -1.41 23.11
C LEU A 145 31.16 -1.04 23.16
N GLU A 146 32.05 -2.04 23.09
CA GLU A 146 33.52 -1.86 23.14
C GLU A 146 33.97 -1.06 24.39
N ASP A 147 33.46 -1.45 25.57
CA ASP A 147 33.73 -0.83 26.89
C ASP A 147 33.31 0.65 27.03
N ILE A 148 32.46 1.16 26.11
CA ILE A 148 31.86 2.50 26.15
C ILE A 148 30.35 2.35 26.35
N LEU A 149 29.78 3.08 27.31
CA LEU A 149 28.34 3.12 27.54
C LEU A 149 27.72 4.20 26.65
N PHE A 150 26.78 3.83 25.79
CA PHE A 150 26.04 4.76 24.95
C PHE A 150 24.65 4.95 25.52
N ASN A 151 24.30 6.20 25.85
CA ASN A 151 22.98 6.56 26.34
C ASN A 151 22.30 7.52 25.36
N PHE A 152 21.08 7.19 24.94
CA PHE A 152 20.29 7.96 23.98
C PHE A 152 19.01 8.44 24.64
N ASP A 153 18.79 9.75 24.59
CA ASP A 153 17.60 10.46 25.03
C ASP A 153 16.68 10.74 23.83
N ALA A 154 15.51 10.11 23.85
CA ALA A 154 14.49 10.16 22.81
C ALA A 154 13.37 11.19 23.10
N SER A 155 13.45 11.95 24.21
CA SER A 155 12.39 12.86 24.65
C SER A 155 12.04 13.99 23.66
N LEU A 156 12.95 14.33 22.76
CA LEU A 156 12.78 15.36 21.73
C LEU A 156 12.25 14.83 20.38
N LEU A 157 11.92 13.54 20.29
CA LEU A 157 11.35 12.95 19.08
C LEU A 157 9.83 13.17 19.05
N GLU A 158 9.37 13.98 18.08
CA GLU A 158 7.95 14.12 17.79
C GLU A 158 7.43 12.92 16.97
N SER A 159 6.26 12.38 17.32
CA SER A 159 5.55 11.37 16.51
C SER A 159 4.97 12.00 15.24
N LYS A 160 5.39 11.56 14.05
CA LYS A 160 4.73 11.93 12.78
C LYS A 160 3.53 11.03 12.50
N LYS A 161 2.48 11.58 11.88
CA LYS A 161 1.22 10.87 11.54
C LYS A 161 1.38 9.61 10.67
N TYR A 162 2.52 9.41 9.98
CA TYR A 162 2.73 8.34 8.99
C TYR A 162 4.11 7.67 9.13
N ASN A 163 4.20 6.37 8.79
CA ASN A 163 5.39 5.49 8.96
C ASN A 163 6.53 5.71 7.96
N GLU A 164 6.88 6.98 7.76
CA GLU A 164 7.92 7.42 6.84
C GLU A 164 9.31 7.03 7.33
N LYS A 165 10.25 6.91 6.39
CA LYS A 165 11.66 6.74 6.71
C LYS A 165 12.23 8.08 7.16
N VAL A 166 12.47 8.24 8.47
CA VAL A 166 13.05 9.47 9.00
C VAL A 166 14.53 9.25 9.34
N ASP A 167 15.38 10.12 8.81
CA ASP A 167 16.75 10.21 9.25
C ASP A 167 16.81 10.84 10.64
N LEU A 168 17.40 10.12 11.58
CA LEU A 168 17.67 10.62 12.92
C LEU A 168 18.96 11.43 12.93
N VAL A 169 18.92 12.55 13.64
CA VAL A 169 20.08 13.36 13.99
C VAL A 169 20.46 13.06 15.42
N PHE A 170 21.68 12.59 15.63
CA PHE A 170 22.26 12.33 16.95
C PHE A 170 23.15 13.50 17.34
N ASN A 171 22.82 14.17 18.44
CA ASN A 171 23.62 15.27 18.98
C ASN A 171 24.25 14.80 20.30
N LEU A 172 25.58 14.89 20.42
CA LEU A 172 26.26 14.61 21.69
C LEU A 172 25.91 15.74 22.69
N LYS A 173 25.34 15.38 23.84
CA LYS A 173 25.01 16.32 24.93
C LYS A 173 26.21 16.53 25.85
N ASP A 174 26.74 15.42 26.36
CA ASP A 174 27.83 15.41 27.33
C ASP A 174 28.47 14.02 27.42
N THR A 175 29.58 13.92 28.14
CA THR A 175 30.25 12.65 28.45
C THR A 175 30.52 12.52 29.94
N ASP A 176 30.28 11.33 30.49
CA ASP A 176 30.62 11.00 31.87
C ASP A 176 31.91 10.16 31.91
N LYS A 177 32.98 10.78 32.41
CA LYS A 177 34.31 10.17 32.53
C LYS A 177 34.40 9.09 33.60
N LYS A 178 33.50 9.05 34.59
CA LYS A 178 33.54 8.04 35.66
C LYS A 178 32.99 6.69 35.22
N THR A 179 32.03 6.72 34.31
CA THR A 179 31.31 5.53 33.81
C THR A 179 31.64 5.23 32.35
N ASN A 180 32.50 6.04 31.72
CA ASN A 180 32.83 5.99 30.29
C ASN A 180 31.57 6.06 29.40
N THR A 181 30.68 7.00 29.71
CA THR A 181 29.36 7.14 29.07
C THR A 181 29.32 8.31 28.08
N LEU A 182 28.72 8.08 26.91
CA LEU A 182 28.38 9.11 25.91
C LEU A 182 26.87 9.33 25.89
N ASN A 183 26.42 10.55 26.23
CA ASN A 183 25.02 10.92 26.26
C ASN A 183 24.62 11.64 24.97
N PHE A 184 23.65 11.10 24.23
CA PHE A 184 23.13 11.66 22.99
C PHE A 184 21.69 12.12 23.16
N SER A 185 21.33 13.28 22.60
CA SER A 185 19.93 13.56 22.25
C SER A 185 19.64 13.19 20.81
N VAL A 186 18.46 12.65 20.59
CA VAL A 186 17.99 12.24 19.27
C VAL A 186 16.86 13.15 18.83
N THR A 187 16.97 13.68 17.61
CA THR A 187 15.96 14.54 16.98
C THR A 187 15.69 14.09 15.55
N LEU A 188 14.52 14.41 15.00
CA LEU A 188 14.23 14.17 13.58
C LEU A 188 15.04 15.13 12.69
N SER A 189 15.53 14.64 11.55
CA SER A 189 16.15 15.50 10.54
C SER A 189 15.11 16.48 9.99
N SER A 190 15.44 17.77 9.99
CA SER A 190 14.66 18.83 9.35
C SER A 190 15.57 19.67 8.46
N LYS A 191 15.11 20.01 7.25
CA LYS A 191 15.80 20.92 6.31
C LYS A 191 17.27 20.55 6.01
N GLY A 192 17.57 19.26 5.86
CA GLY A 192 18.92 18.79 5.52
C GLY A 192 19.90 18.75 6.68
N ASN A 193 19.43 18.91 7.92
CA ASN A 193 20.27 18.71 9.11
C ASN A 193 20.65 17.23 9.23
N GLN A 194 21.95 16.94 9.32
CA GLN A 194 22.48 15.57 9.40
C GLN A 194 23.39 15.42 10.61
N THR A 195 23.53 14.18 11.09
CA THR A 195 24.45 13.85 12.18
C THR A 195 25.89 14.20 11.75
N LYS A 196 26.50 15.15 12.44
CA LYS A 196 27.85 15.60 12.15
C LYS A 196 28.90 14.74 12.85
N ILE A 197 29.12 13.55 12.30
CA ILE A 197 30.02 12.54 12.88
C ILE A 197 31.43 13.08 13.15
N SER A 198 31.97 13.89 12.23
CA SER A 198 33.31 14.49 12.37
C SER A 198 33.41 15.47 13.55
N GLU A 199 32.35 16.22 13.85
CA GLU A 199 32.30 17.12 15.01
C GLU A 199 32.23 16.31 16.32
N ILE A 200 31.39 15.27 16.36
CA ILE A 200 31.26 14.36 17.51
C ILE A 200 32.59 13.67 17.84
N LEU A 201 33.28 13.14 16.83
CA LEU A 201 34.59 12.49 17.02
C LEU A 201 35.65 13.47 17.56
N LYS A 202 35.64 14.72 17.08
CA LYS A 202 36.55 15.77 17.57
C LYS A 202 36.28 16.11 19.03
N GLU A 203 35.02 16.17 19.43
CA GLU A 203 34.61 16.46 20.81
C GLU A 203 34.96 15.31 21.76
N CYS A 204 34.72 14.06 21.36
CA CYS A 204 35.16 12.88 22.10
C CYS A 204 36.69 12.83 22.26
N PHE A 205 37.44 13.15 21.21
CA PHE A 205 38.91 13.21 21.24
C PHE A 205 39.42 14.27 22.24
N ASN A 206 38.84 15.47 22.21
CA ASN A 206 39.17 16.55 23.15
C ASN A 206 38.90 16.16 24.61
N GLN A 207 37.97 15.23 24.84
CA GLN A 207 37.59 14.74 26.16
C GLN A 207 38.32 13.45 26.57
N SER A 208 39.31 13.02 25.79
CA SER A 208 40.15 11.81 26.01
C SER A 208 39.41 10.47 25.89
N VAL A 209 38.28 10.45 25.17
CA VAL A 209 37.56 9.20 24.82
C VAL A 209 38.06 8.72 23.46
N LYS A 210 38.60 7.50 23.40
CA LYS A 210 39.09 6.91 22.15
C LYS A 210 37.93 6.23 21.41
N LEU A 211 37.40 6.89 20.40
CA LEU A 211 36.25 6.44 19.63
C LEU A 211 36.55 6.56 18.13
N ASP A 212 36.21 5.53 17.35
CA ASP A 212 36.31 5.57 15.89
C ASP A 212 34.93 5.75 15.23
N GLU A 213 34.95 6.06 13.94
CA GLU A 213 33.74 6.29 13.16
C GLU A 213 32.86 5.03 13.03
N GLU A 214 33.46 3.84 12.98
CA GLU A 214 32.73 2.58 12.83
C GLU A 214 31.94 2.23 14.08
N ILE A 215 32.51 2.42 15.27
CA ILE A 215 31.87 2.18 16.56
C ILE A 215 30.69 3.14 16.73
N LEU A 216 30.87 4.43 16.40
CA LEU A 216 29.80 5.42 16.45
C LEU A 216 28.64 5.06 15.49
N LYS A 217 28.97 4.65 14.25
CA LYS A 217 27.98 4.17 13.26
C LYS A 217 27.26 2.91 13.74
N LYS A 218 27.98 1.97 14.36
CA LYS A 218 27.39 0.76 14.96
C LYS A 218 26.44 1.12 16.11
N ALA A 219 26.81 2.06 16.98
CA ALA A 219 25.99 2.51 18.08
C ALA A 219 24.69 3.17 17.61
N PHE A 220 24.77 4.11 16.66
CA PHE A 220 23.60 4.72 16.03
C PHE A 220 22.74 3.68 15.30
N GLY A 221 23.37 2.72 14.63
CA GLY A 221 22.68 1.59 13.99
C GLY A 221 21.93 0.71 14.99
N LYS A 222 22.45 0.52 16.20
CA LYS A 222 21.81 -0.24 17.28
C LYS A 222 20.60 0.52 17.85
N PHE A 223 20.70 1.84 18.04
CA PHE A 223 19.57 2.70 18.43
C PHE A 223 18.45 2.66 17.37
N LYS A 224 18.80 2.85 16.09
CA LYS A 224 17.83 2.82 14.97
C LYS A 224 17.05 1.50 14.88
N LYS A 225 17.65 0.39 15.31
CA LYS A 225 17.00 -0.94 15.31
C LYS A 225 16.00 -1.14 16.46
N GLN A 226 15.99 -0.27 17.48
CA GLN A 226 15.14 -0.44 18.66
C GLN A 226 13.64 -0.29 18.35
N GLY A 227 13.28 0.55 17.38
CA GLY A 227 11.88 0.79 17.02
C GLY A 227 11.43 0.12 15.72
N SER A 228 12.33 -0.51 14.95
CA SER A 228 12.00 -1.13 13.66
C SER A 228 11.49 -2.55 13.88
N MET A 229 10.30 -2.68 14.46
CA MET A 229 9.71 -3.99 14.69
C MET A 229 8.36 -4.09 13.98
N ASP A 230 8.27 -5.03 13.04
CA ASP A 230 7.03 -5.32 12.31
C ASP A 230 5.93 -5.71 13.31
N TYR A 231 4.82 -4.98 13.30
CA TYR A 231 3.63 -5.31 14.09
C TYR A 231 2.64 -6.06 13.19
N PHE A 232 2.07 -7.13 13.73
CA PHE A 232 1.08 -7.95 13.03
C PHE A 232 -0.17 -8.07 13.87
N ILE A 233 -1.32 -8.04 13.21
CA ILE A 233 -2.61 -8.34 13.83
C ILE A 233 -3.16 -9.60 13.16
N HIS A 234 -3.45 -10.63 13.95
CA HIS A 234 -3.97 -11.89 13.46
C HIS A 234 -5.48 -11.80 13.15
N LYS A 235 -5.85 -12.06 11.90
CA LYS A 235 -7.23 -11.94 11.35
C LYS A 235 -8.27 -12.78 12.12
N ASN A 236 -7.86 -13.94 12.65
CA ASN A 236 -8.73 -14.83 13.45
C ASN A 236 -7.94 -15.58 14.54
N ALA A 237 -7.48 -14.86 15.57
CA ALA A 237 -6.64 -15.44 16.62
C ALA A 237 -7.31 -16.61 17.35
N LEU A 238 -8.63 -16.49 17.60
CA LEU A 238 -9.41 -17.50 18.32
C LEU A 238 -9.45 -18.83 17.58
N GLY A 239 -9.79 -18.81 16.29
CA GLY A 239 -9.86 -20.01 15.47
C GLY A 239 -8.49 -20.67 15.33
N PHE A 240 -7.47 -19.87 15.05
CA PHE A 240 -6.09 -20.33 14.93
C PHE A 240 -5.59 -21.01 16.20
N LEU A 241 -5.63 -20.32 17.35
CA LEU A 241 -5.12 -20.86 18.60
C LEU A 241 -5.92 -22.07 19.07
N LYS A 242 -7.23 -22.15 18.81
CA LYS A 242 -8.04 -23.34 19.10
C LYS A 242 -7.60 -24.56 18.29
N GLU A 243 -7.44 -24.39 16.98
CA GLU A 243 -6.96 -25.46 16.10
C GLU A 243 -5.57 -25.94 16.53
N GLN A 244 -4.67 -25.01 16.80
CA GLN A 244 -3.32 -25.33 17.25
C GLN A 244 -3.32 -26.02 18.62
N LEU A 245 -4.19 -25.61 19.55
CA LEU A 245 -4.33 -26.24 20.86
C LEU A 245 -4.86 -27.67 20.74
N ASP A 246 -5.84 -27.91 19.86
CA ASP A 246 -6.36 -29.25 19.61
C ASP A 246 -5.28 -30.18 19.03
N LEU A 247 -4.47 -29.68 18.09
CA LEU A 247 -3.32 -30.43 17.54
C LEU A 247 -2.27 -30.72 18.62
N TYR A 248 -1.92 -29.72 19.43
CA TYR A 248 -0.94 -29.86 20.51
C TYR A 248 -1.39 -30.89 21.56
N LEU A 249 -2.66 -30.83 21.98
CA LEU A 249 -3.22 -31.79 22.94
C LEU A 249 -3.36 -33.19 22.34
N PHE A 250 -3.66 -33.31 21.05
CA PHE A 250 -3.66 -34.59 20.35
C PHE A 250 -2.26 -35.22 20.38
N GLU A 251 -1.22 -34.46 20.04
CA GLU A 251 0.16 -34.97 20.12
C GLU A 251 0.53 -35.37 21.55
N TYR A 252 0.17 -34.54 22.53
CA TYR A 252 0.40 -34.84 23.93
C TYR A 252 -0.25 -36.16 24.36
N LEU A 253 -1.53 -36.33 24.01
CA LEU A 253 -2.33 -37.49 24.39
C LEU A 253 -1.88 -38.79 23.71
N PHE A 254 -1.40 -38.74 22.46
CA PHE A 254 -1.05 -39.94 21.70
C PHE A 254 0.45 -40.26 21.64
N LYS A 255 1.35 -39.29 21.83
CA LYS A 255 2.81 -39.51 21.74
C LYS A 255 3.49 -39.59 23.11
N GLU A 256 3.02 -38.84 24.10
CA GLU A 256 3.70 -38.73 25.41
C GLU A 256 3.05 -39.60 26.50
N MET A 257 1.79 -40.00 26.34
CA MET A 257 1.09 -40.79 27.35
C MET A 257 1.38 -42.29 27.28
N THR A 258 1.61 -42.89 28.46
CA THR A 258 1.85 -44.33 28.62
C THR A 258 0.61 -45.10 29.11
N ALA A 259 -0.40 -44.43 29.67
CA ALA A 259 -1.64 -45.05 30.17
C ALA A 259 -2.88 -44.17 29.87
N PHE A 260 -3.94 -44.80 29.36
CA PHE A 260 -5.22 -44.17 29.02
C PHE A 260 -6.28 -44.52 30.06
N ASP A 261 -6.38 -43.74 31.13
CA ASP A 261 -7.41 -43.89 32.17
C ASP A 261 -8.29 -42.65 32.33
N ALA A 262 -9.47 -42.83 32.95
CA ALA A 262 -10.46 -41.77 33.10
C ALA A 262 -9.99 -40.60 33.98
N LYS A 263 -9.10 -40.85 34.94
CA LYS A 263 -8.53 -39.80 35.80
C LYS A 263 -7.63 -38.90 34.96
N ARG A 264 -6.77 -39.50 34.14
CA ARG A 264 -5.82 -38.79 33.29
C ARG A 264 -6.51 -37.98 32.19
N LEU A 265 -7.58 -38.53 31.61
CA LEU A 265 -8.40 -37.78 30.64
C LEU A 265 -9.05 -36.53 31.27
N ASN A 266 -9.51 -36.61 32.52
CA ASN A 266 -10.06 -35.46 33.23
C ASN A 266 -9.00 -34.38 33.56
N GLU A 267 -7.78 -34.80 33.90
CA GLU A 267 -6.63 -33.89 34.09
C GLU A 267 -6.31 -33.13 32.79
N ILE A 268 -6.27 -33.81 31.65
CA ILE A 268 -6.04 -33.18 30.34
C ILE A 268 -7.20 -32.26 29.94
N ASN A 269 -8.44 -32.64 30.20
CA ASN A 269 -9.59 -31.76 30.00
C ASN A 269 -9.46 -30.49 30.85
N THR A 270 -8.94 -30.59 32.08
CA THR A 270 -8.69 -29.44 32.93
C THR A 270 -7.63 -28.51 32.31
N ILE A 271 -6.55 -29.06 31.76
CA ILE A 271 -5.54 -28.30 31.02
C ILE A 271 -6.17 -27.62 29.79
N LYS A 272 -6.99 -28.35 29.04
CA LYS A 272 -7.69 -27.81 27.85
C LYS A 272 -8.61 -26.66 28.22
N GLU A 273 -9.42 -26.78 29.27
CA GLU A 273 -10.33 -25.73 29.73
C GLU A 273 -9.58 -24.46 30.10
N VAL A 274 -8.51 -24.56 30.90
CA VAL A 274 -7.68 -23.40 31.26
C VAL A 274 -7.01 -22.80 30.03
N ALA A 275 -6.45 -23.63 29.15
CA ALA A 275 -5.81 -23.15 27.92
C ALA A 275 -6.81 -22.43 27.00
N LEU A 276 -8.04 -22.93 26.86
CA LEU A 276 -9.11 -22.29 26.09
C LEU A 276 -9.50 -20.93 26.67
N GLU A 277 -9.50 -20.79 28.00
CA GLU A 277 -9.76 -19.51 28.66
C GLU A 277 -8.67 -18.48 28.33
N VAL A 278 -7.40 -18.90 28.39
CA VAL A 278 -6.27 -18.05 28.00
C VAL A 278 -6.33 -17.71 26.51
N VAL A 279 -6.72 -18.65 25.65
CA VAL A 279 -6.95 -18.40 24.22
C VAL A 279 -8.07 -17.38 24.02
N SER A 280 -9.18 -17.46 24.75
CA SER A 280 -10.28 -16.48 24.68
C SER A 280 -9.78 -15.09 25.05
N LEU A 281 -9.09 -14.98 26.19
CA LEU A 281 -8.49 -13.75 26.70
C LEU A 281 -7.60 -13.05 25.66
N VAL A 282 -6.66 -13.80 25.07
CA VAL A 282 -5.72 -13.28 24.07
C VAL A 282 -6.45 -12.88 22.78
N SER A 283 -7.45 -13.65 22.39
CA SER A 283 -8.15 -13.44 21.12
C SER A 283 -9.16 -12.30 21.17
N GLU A 284 -9.83 -12.08 22.30
CA GLU A 284 -10.75 -10.94 22.49
C GLU A 284 -10.03 -9.62 22.22
N PHE A 285 -8.82 -9.48 22.78
CA PHE A 285 -8.01 -8.29 22.56
C PHE A 285 -7.57 -8.14 21.08
N GLU A 286 -7.10 -9.23 20.46
CA GLU A 286 -6.69 -9.20 19.05
C GLU A 286 -7.85 -8.85 18.11
N ASN A 287 -9.06 -9.33 18.41
CA ASN A 287 -10.27 -9.02 17.64
C ASN A 287 -10.56 -7.51 17.63
N GLU A 288 -10.35 -6.82 18.74
CA GLU A 288 -10.57 -5.37 18.82
C GLU A 288 -9.54 -4.60 17.99
N LEU A 289 -8.28 -5.03 17.99
CA LEU A 289 -7.28 -4.51 17.07
C LEU A 289 -7.67 -4.72 15.61
N CYS A 290 -8.17 -5.91 15.27
CA CYS A 290 -8.71 -6.19 13.94
C CYS A 290 -9.86 -5.25 13.59
N LYS A 291 -10.79 -4.97 14.52
CA LYS A 291 -11.90 -4.03 14.29
C LYS A 291 -11.39 -2.63 14.02
N ILE A 292 -10.47 -2.12 14.85
CA ILE A 292 -9.90 -0.77 14.67
C ILE A 292 -9.12 -0.69 13.34
N TRP A 293 -8.36 -1.73 13.00
CA TRP A 293 -7.62 -1.80 11.75
C TRP A 293 -8.53 -1.77 10.52
N ASN A 294 -9.62 -2.57 10.55
CA ASN A 294 -10.58 -2.72 9.45
C ASN A 294 -11.69 -1.66 9.42
N LYS A 295 -11.73 -0.76 10.39
CA LYS A 295 -12.68 0.35 10.43
C LYS A 295 -12.45 1.29 9.24
N PRO A 296 -13.50 1.65 8.47
CA PRO A 296 -13.44 2.76 7.53
C PRO A 296 -13.01 4.08 8.20
N ARG A 297 -12.26 4.89 7.48
CA ARG A 297 -11.66 6.13 8.02
C ARG A 297 -12.54 7.34 7.78
N PHE A 298 -12.51 8.28 8.74
CA PHE A 298 -13.06 9.61 8.52
C PHE A 298 -12.22 10.36 7.50
N VAL A 299 -12.89 11.13 6.64
CA VAL A 299 -12.24 12.06 5.72
C VAL A 299 -11.90 13.33 6.49
N LEU A 300 -10.65 13.76 6.39
CA LEU A 300 -10.11 14.93 7.07
C LEU A 300 -9.56 15.93 6.04
N ASN A 301 -9.70 17.22 6.35
CA ASN A 301 -9.03 18.31 5.63
C ASN A 301 -9.28 18.28 4.11
N SER A 302 -10.49 17.92 3.69
CA SER A 302 -10.87 17.96 2.27
C SER A 302 -10.71 19.36 1.69
N HIS A 303 -10.32 19.44 0.42
CA HIS A 303 -10.24 20.66 -0.37
C HIS A 303 -10.23 20.32 -1.86
N PHE A 304 -10.48 21.33 -2.68
CA PHE A 304 -10.53 21.21 -4.13
C PHE A 304 -9.45 22.09 -4.75
N ILE A 305 -8.86 21.58 -5.82
CA ILE A 305 -8.00 22.36 -6.71
C ILE A 305 -8.73 22.47 -8.05
N VAL A 306 -9.04 23.69 -8.43
CA VAL A 306 -9.90 24.01 -9.57
C VAL A 306 -9.18 24.99 -10.47
N SER A 307 -9.03 24.68 -11.75
CA SER A 307 -8.47 25.64 -12.70
C SER A 307 -9.43 26.80 -13.00
N LEU A 308 -8.87 27.98 -13.33
CA LEU A 308 -9.69 29.18 -13.56
C LEU A 308 -10.65 29.05 -14.75
N ASP A 309 -10.29 28.32 -15.81
CA ASP A 309 -11.17 28.04 -16.95
C ASP A 309 -12.45 27.32 -16.51
N GLN A 310 -12.34 26.38 -15.57
CA GLN A 310 -13.48 25.64 -15.03
C GLN A 310 -14.40 26.54 -14.19
N LEU A 311 -13.83 27.42 -13.36
CA LEU A 311 -14.60 28.41 -12.62
C LEU A 311 -15.29 29.43 -13.55
N LYS A 312 -14.59 29.90 -14.58
CA LYS A 312 -15.15 30.80 -15.60
C LYS A 312 -16.28 30.13 -16.37
N ALA A 313 -16.13 28.85 -16.75
CA ALA A 313 -17.16 28.08 -17.42
C ALA A 313 -18.44 27.93 -16.57
N LYS A 314 -18.31 27.98 -15.23
CA LYS A 314 -19.42 27.99 -14.28
C LYS A 314 -19.95 29.39 -13.93
N ASN A 315 -19.44 30.44 -14.57
CA ASN A 315 -19.75 31.85 -14.28
C ASN A 315 -19.51 32.24 -12.81
N TYR A 316 -18.50 31.65 -12.16
CA TYR A 316 -18.14 31.99 -10.79
C TYR A 316 -17.51 33.39 -10.68
N ASP A 317 -17.90 34.16 -9.67
CA ASP A 317 -17.37 35.52 -9.46
C ASP A 317 -15.97 35.47 -8.84
N LEU A 318 -14.96 35.54 -9.71
CA LEU A 318 -13.55 35.53 -9.33
C LEU A 318 -13.13 36.72 -8.45
N ASN A 319 -13.92 37.80 -8.37
CA ASN A 319 -13.61 38.93 -7.48
C ASN A 319 -13.67 38.53 -6.00
N LYS A 320 -14.49 37.53 -5.66
CA LYS A 320 -14.53 36.95 -4.30
C LYS A 320 -13.17 36.39 -3.90
N ILE A 321 -12.46 35.76 -4.84
CA ILE A 321 -11.13 35.22 -4.62
C ILE A 321 -10.10 36.34 -4.51
N THR A 322 -10.06 37.29 -5.44
CA THR A 322 -9.04 38.35 -5.46
C THR A 322 -9.15 39.32 -4.29
N ASN A 323 -10.36 39.53 -3.76
CA ASN A 323 -10.61 40.39 -2.61
C ASN A 323 -10.45 39.67 -1.26
N HIS A 324 -10.26 38.35 -1.27
CA HIS A 324 -10.15 37.57 -0.04
C HIS A 324 -8.79 37.81 0.66
N PRO A 325 -8.75 37.94 2.00
CA PRO A 325 -7.50 38.22 2.74
C PRO A 325 -6.37 37.20 2.52
N ASN A 326 -6.71 35.94 2.19
CA ASN A 326 -5.73 34.88 1.92
C ASN A 326 -5.28 34.80 0.45
N TYR A 327 -5.80 35.62 -0.46
CA TYR A 327 -5.37 35.64 -1.87
C TYR A 327 -3.84 35.74 -2.06
N PRO A 328 -3.10 36.56 -1.29
CA PRO A 328 -1.63 36.60 -1.39
C PRO A 328 -0.94 35.25 -1.12
N LYS A 329 -1.54 34.36 -0.32
CA LYS A 329 -1.00 33.01 -0.07
C LYS A 329 -1.11 32.13 -1.32
N GLN A 330 -2.24 32.20 -2.02
CA GLN A 330 -2.45 31.50 -3.28
C GLN A 330 -1.49 32.01 -4.38
N VAL A 331 -1.31 33.33 -4.48
CA VAL A 331 -0.35 33.92 -5.43
C VAL A 331 1.07 33.45 -5.13
N LYS A 332 1.46 33.42 -3.85
CA LYS A 332 2.77 32.90 -3.44
C LYS A 332 2.95 31.44 -3.83
N GLU A 333 1.93 30.59 -3.65
CA GLU A 333 1.99 29.20 -4.10
C GLU A 333 2.23 29.09 -5.61
N TRP A 334 1.53 29.87 -6.44
CA TRP A 334 1.77 29.87 -7.88
C TRP A 334 3.19 30.29 -8.26
N GLN A 335 3.75 31.27 -7.53
CA GLN A 335 5.14 31.71 -7.70
C GLN A 335 6.13 30.61 -7.29
N ASP A 336 5.92 29.96 -6.15
CA ASP A 336 6.75 28.85 -5.66
C ASP A 336 6.70 27.65 -6.62
N LEU A 337 5.55 27.43 -7.26
CA LEU A 337 5.37 26.43 -8.33
C LEU A 337 5.93 26.87 -9.69
N ASN A 338 6.41 28.11 -9.83
CA ASN A 338 6.93 28.67 -11.08
C ASN A 338 5.89 28.60 -12.23
N LEU A 339 4.63 28.86 -11.91
CA LEU A 339 3.56 28.98 -12.90
C LEU A 339 3.63 30.34 -13.59
N LYS A 340 3.23 30.40 -14.86
CA LYS A 340 3.11 31.68 -15.58
C LYS A 340 1.91 32.44 -15.03
N ILE A 341 2.15 33.63 -14.50
CA ILE A 341 1.12 34.51 -13.93
C ILE A 341 1.18 35.82 -14.73
N THR A 342 0.07 36.19 -15.38
CA THR A 342 -0.10 37.53 -15.97
C THR A 342 -0.44 38.55 -14.90
N ASP A 343 -0.08 39.83 -15.12
CA ASP A 343 -0.38 40.93 -14.18
C ASP A 343 -1.88 41.03 -13.87
N ASN A 344 -2.73 40.73 -14.85
CA ASN A 344 -4.16 40.61 -14.69
C ASN A 344 -4.56 39.15 -14.38
N PHE A 345 -5.08 38.91 -13.18
CA PHE A 345 -5.54 37.58 -12.74
C PHE A 345 -6.55 36.95 -13.71
N LEU A 346 -7.49 37.75 -14.25
CA LEU A 346 -8.57 37.29 -15.12
C LEU A 346 -8.08 36.82 -16.50
N GLU A 347 -6.87 37.19 -16.91
CA GLU A 347 -6.26 36.77 -18.17
C GLU A 347 -5.64 35.36 -18.08
N ASN A 348 -5.41 34.86 -16.88
CA ASN A 348 -4.88 33.50 -16.71
C ASN A 348 -5.99 32.48 -16.98
N GLU A 349 -5.71 31.50 -17.86
CA GLU A 349 -6.69 30.48 -18.25
C GLU A 349 -6.69 29.29 -17.28
N PHE A 350 -5.52 28.69 -17.01
CA PHE A 350 -5.44 27.40 -16.32
C PHE A 350 -4.84 27.42 -14.91
N LEU A 351 -4.68 28.60 -14.28
CA LEU A 351 -4.08 28.65 -12.93
C LEU A 351 -4.90 27.80 -11.94
N PRO A 352 -4.26 26.91 -11.16
CA PRO A 352 -4.95 26.04 -10.22
C PRO A 352 -5.27 26.81 -8.92
N LEU A 353 -6.54 27.12 -8.67
CA LEU A 353 -7.00 27.67 -7.41
C LEU A 353 -7.17 26.54 -6.38
N ASP A 354 -6.53 26.66 -5.22
CA ASP A 354 -6.65 25.72 -4.12
C ASP A 354 -7.58 26.28 -3.02
N THR A 355 -8.70 25.61 -2.77
CA THR A 355 -9.68 26.04 -1.76
C THR A 355 -9.17 25.91 -0.32
N ILE A 356 -8.02 25.28 -0.08
CA ILE A 356 -7.40 25.21 1.25
C ILE A 356 -7.14 26.61 1.84
N TYR A 357 -6.93 27.63 1.00
CA TYR A 357 -6.73 29.02 1.43
C TYR A 357 -8.04 29.80 1.59
N PHE A 358 -9.16 29.27 1.12
CA PHE A 358 -10.47 29.91 1.02
C PHE A 358 -11.56 29.01 1.63
N LYS A 359 -11.34 28.53 2.86
CA LYS A 359 -12.24 27.58 3.54
C LYS A 359 -13.68 28.08 3.69
N ASP A 360 -13.87 29.38 3.80
CA ASP A 360 -15.16 30.06 3.82
C ASP A 360 -15.90 30.03 2.47
N LEU A 361 -15.18 29.88 1.36
CA LEU A 361 -15.71 29.80 -0.01
C LEU A 361 -15.71 28.37 -0.56
N GLU A 362 -15.17 27.40 0.17
CA GLU A 362 -15.00 26.03 -0.30
C GLU A 362 -16.34 25.37 -0.64
N GLU A 363 -17.34 25.49 0.23
CA GLU A 363 -18.68 24.93 -0.04
C GLU A 363 -19.32 25.55 -1.28
N GLU A 364 -19.14 26.87 -1.48
CA GLU A 364 -19.63 27.56 -2.67
C GLU A 364 -18.97 27.02 -3.95
N VAL A 365 -17.64 26.86 -3.94
CA VAL A 365 -16.86 26.36 -5.09
C VAL A 365 -17.16 24.89 -5.37
N THR A 366 -17.22 24.05 -4.34
CA THR A 366 -17.45 22.60 -4.49
C THR A 366 -18.84 22.28 -5.05
N ASN A 367 -19.87 23.04 -4.65
CA ASN A 367 -21.23 22.87 -5.16
C ASN A 367 -21.40 23.24 -6.65
N LEU A 368 -20.41 23.84 -7.30
CA LEU A 368 -20.42 24.11 -8.75
C LEU A 368 -20.18 22.85 -9.60
N PHE A 369 -19.56 21.82 -9.02
CA PHE A 369 -19.06 20.66 -9.75
C PHE A 369 -19.75 19.38 -9.27
N ASN A 370 -20.27 18.61 -10.21
CA ASN A 370 -20.75 17.26 -9.93
C ASN A 370 -19.57 16.27 -9.93
N GLU A 371 -19.77 15.09 -9.36
CA GLU A 371 -18.78 13.99 -9.35
C GLU A 371 -18.26 13.63 -10.75
N ASP A 372 -19.07 13.82 -11.79
CA ASP A 372 -18.64 13.55 -13.17
C ASP A 372 -17.65 14.57 -13.74
N GLU A 373 -17.61 15.76 -13.15
CA GLU A 373 -16.73 16.86 -13.54
C GLU A 373 -15.40 16.85 -12.75
N ILE A 374 -15.30 16.01 -11.71
CA ILE A 374 -14.07 15.83 -10.93
C ILE A 374 -13.17 14.86 -11.71
N ASN A 375 -12.01 15.37 -12.15
CA ASN A 375 -11.03 14.60 -12.90
C ASN A 375 -10.18 13.68 -12.02
N GLY A 376 -9.92 14.07 -10.77
CA GLY A 376 -8.99 13.34 -9.91
C GLY A 376 -9.33 13.44 -8.43
N THR A 377 -9.02 12.38 -7.68
CA THR A 377 -9.04 12.38 -6.22
C THR A 377 -7.67 11.96 -5.68
N LEU A 378 -7.03 12.81 -4.89
CA LEU A 378 -5.79 12.51 -4.20
C LEU A 378 -6.06 12.28 -2.71
N ILE A 379 -5.63 11.14 -2.19
CA ILE A 379 -5.93 10.70 -0.84
C ILE A 379 -4.63 10.47 -0.09
N LYS A 380 -4.43 11.23 0.97
CA LYS A 380 -3.30 11.03 1.86
C LYS A 380 -3.66 10.01 2.93
N SER A 381 -3.17 8.78 2.77
CA SER A 381 -3.51 7.70 3.70
C SER A 381 -2.64 6.46 3.48
N GLU A 382 -2.60 5.61 4.50
CA GLU A 382 -2.18 4.22 4.35
C GLU A 382 -3.11 3.51 3.35
N ASN A 383 -2.53 2.88 2.34
CA ASN A 383 -3.28 2.41 1.17
C ASN A 383 -4.25 1.24 1.46
N TYR A 384 -3.98 0.36 2.42
CA TYR A 384 -4.99 -0.64 2.83
C TYR A 384 -6.23 0.04 3.41
N GLN A 385 -6.03 1.06 4.25
CA GLN A 385 -7.12 1.80 4.91
C GLN A 385 -7.92 2.63 3.92
N ALA A 386 -7.25 3.27 2.96
CA ALA A 386 -7.91 3.96 1.86
C ALA A 386 -8.75 2.99 1.02
N LEU A 387 -8.17 1.88 0.54
CA LEU A 387 -8.91 0.89 -0.24
C LEU A 387 -10.13 0.34 0.51
N ASN A 388 -10.00 0.07 1.82
CA ASN A 388 -11.10 -0.39 2.65
C ASN A 388 -12.18 0.69 2.87
N SER A 389 -11.79 1.96 2.98
CA SER A 389 -12.74 3.08 3.13
C SER A 389 -13.48 3.38 1.82
N LEU A 390 -12.84 3.11 0.68
CA LEU A 390 -13.38 3.33 -0.66
C LEU A 390 -14.20 2.15 -1.21
N LYS A 391 -14.22 1.01 -0.52
CA LYS A 391 -14.74 -0.26 -1.03
C LYS A 391 -16.20 -0.21 -1.48
N ASN A 392 -17.03 0.61 -0.85
CA ASN A 392 -18.45 0.71 -1.15
C ASN A 392 -18.70 1.68 -2.32
N ARG A 393 -18.00 2.82 -2.33
CA ARG A 393 -18.10 3.84 -3.40
C ARG A 393 -17.59 3.39 -4.75
N TYR A 394 -16.48 2.66 -4.77
CA TYR A 394 -15.83 2.26 -6.03
C TYR A 394 -15.87 0.75 -6.27
N LYS A 395 -16.85 0.06 -5.67
CA LYS A 395 -17.07 -1.37 -5.90
C LYS A 395 -17.29 -1.62 -7.40
N GLU A 396 -16.48 -2.48 -8.00
CA GLU A 396 -16.58 -2.86 -9.41
C GLU A 396 -16.63 -1.66 -10.39
N ALA A 397 -15.97 -0.55 -10.04
CA ALA A 397 -15.99 0.69 -10.81
C ALA A 397 -14.66 0.97 -11.53
N ILE A 398 -13.54 0.46 -11.02
CA ILE A 398 -12.20 0.80 -11.52
C ILE A 398 -11.90 0.07 -12.83
N ASP A 399 -11.49 0.81 -13.87
CA ASP A 399 -11.12 0.27 -15.19
C ASP A 399 -9.67 -0.20 -15.24
N CYS A 400 -8.76 0.57 -14.64
CA CYS A 400 -7.34 0.24 -14.62
C CYS A 400 -6.73 0.49 -13.24
N ILE A 401 -6.03 -0.50 -12.71
CA ILE A 401 -5.15 -0.33 -11.56
C ILE A 401 -3.72 -0.41 -12.03
N TYR A 402 -2.91 0.59 -11.73
CA TYR A 402 -1.47 0.50 -11.86
C TYR A 402 -0.86 0.73 -10.48
N ILE A 403 0.11 -0.11 -10.09
CA ILE A 403 0.89 0.11 -8.87
C ILE A 403 2.37 -0.18 -9.08
N ASP A 404 3.18 0.56 -8.35
CA ASP A 404 4.63 0.41 -8.26
C ASP A 404 5.03 0.15 -6.79
N PRO A 405 4.75 -1.05 -6.25
CA PRO A 405 5.04 -1.38 -4.84
C PRO A 405 6.55 -1.39 -4.55
N PRO A 406 6.98 -1.39 -3.28
CA PRO A 406 8.38 -1.61 -2.92
C PRO A 406 8.91 -2.95 -3.47
N TYR A 407 10.12 -2.99 -4.02
CA TYR A 407 10.68 -4.18 -4.68
C TYR A 407 11.43 -5.12 -3.73
N ASN A 408 11.59 -4.73 -2.48
CA ASN A 408 12.30 -5.45 -1.44
C ASN A 408 13.78 -5.73 -1.77
N THR A 409 14.46 -4.75 -2.39
CA THR A 409 15.85 -4.90 -2.87
C THR A 409 16.90 -4.91 -1.75
N GLN A 410 16.46 -4.78 -0.49
CA GLN A 410 17.30 -4.62 0.71
C GLN A 410 18.15 -3.34 0.70
N ASN A 411 17.77 -2.38 -0.15
CA ASN A 411 18.56 -1.17 -0.38
C ASN A 411 17.94 0.04 0.32
N ASN A 412 18.77 0.87 0.95
CA ASN A 412 18.31 1.97 1.80
C ASN A 412 18.09 3.29 1.05
N GLU A 413 18.19 3.32 -0.28
CA GLU A 413 18.11 4.55 -1.08
C GLU A 413 16.67 5.00 -1.38
N PHE A 414 15.67 4.16 -1.10
CA PHE A 414 14.26 4.45 -1.33
C PHE A 414 13.61 5.21 -0.17
N ILE A 415 12.60 6.02 -0.50
CA ILE A 415 11.80 6.80 0.45
C ILE A 415 10.92 5.87 1.31
N TYR A 416 10.52 4.73 0.76
CA TYR A 416 9.82 3.66 1.47
C TYR A 416 10.78 2.64 2.08
N ALA A 417 10.28 1.84 3.04
CA ALA A 417 11.02 0.67 3.53
C ALA A 417 11.13 -0.34 2.38
N ASP A 418 12.33 -0.82 2.10
CA ASP A 418 12.62 -1.74 0.98
C ASP A 418 13.40 -2.98 1.44
N ASN A 419 13.28 -3.29 2.73
CA ASN A 419 14.03 -4.32 3.44
C ASN A 419 13.11 -5.21 4.29
N PHE A 420 11.89 -5.45 3.81
CA PHE A 420 10.93 -6.31 4.48
C PHE A 420 11.42 -7.76 4.49
N LYS A 421 11.04 -8.50 5.53
CA LYS A 421 11.00 -9.96 5.39
C LYS A 421 9.99 -10.28 4.28
N ARG A 422 10.34 -11.19 3.37
CA ARG A 422 9.48 -11.59 2.24
C ARG A 422 8.05 -11.95 2.67
N SER A 423 7.88 -12.61 3.81
CA SER A 423 6.56 -12.87 4.40
C SER A 423 5.76 -11.61 4.70
N SER A 424 6.40 -10.62 5.33
CA SER A 424 5.77 -9.34 5.67
C SER A 424 5.31 -8.63 4.40
N TRP A 425 6.16 -8.65 3.36
CA TRP A 425 5.86 -8.07 2.06
C TRP A 425 4.67 -8.75 1.38
N LEU A 426 4.64 -10.09 1.36
CA LEU A 426 3.53 -10.85 0.76
C LEU A 426 2.21 -10.59 1.47
N SER A 427 2.18 -10.59 2.81
CA SER A 427 0.95 -10.26 3.56
C SER A 427 0.51 -8.82 3.35
N MET A 428 1.45 -7.88 3.25
CA MET A 428 1.13 -6.49 2.91
C MET A 428 0.45 -6.41 1.53
N MET A 429 0.99 -7.11 0.54
CA MET A 429 0.48 -7.12 -0.83
C MET A 429 -0.85 -7.87 -0.96
N GLU A 430 -0.98 -9.05 -0.35
CA GLU A 430 -2.20 -9.88 -0.35
C GLU A 430 -3.43 -9.06 0.08
N ASN A 431 -3.35 -8.44 1.27
CA ASN A 431 -4.42 -7.64 1.85
C ASN A 431 -4.88 -6.50 0.91
N ARG A 432 -3.96 -5.91 0.14
CA ARG A 432 -4.26 -4.84 -0.82
C ARG A 432 -4.81 -5.39 -2.13
N LEU A 433 -4.22 -6.47 -2.64
CA LEU A 433 -4.62 -7.11 -3.90
C LEU A 433 -6.05 -7.66 -3.81
N GLU A 434 -6.45 -8.21 -2.66
CA GLU A 434 -7.83 -8.65 -2.41
C GLU A 434 -8.85 -7.50 -2.52
N LEU A 435 -8.54 -6.34 -1.92
CA LEU A 435 -9.39 -5.16 -2.01
C LEU A 435 -9.38 -4.57 -3.42
N ALA A 436 -8.20 -4.43 -4.03
CA ALA A 436 -8.01 -3.94 -5.39
C ALA A 436 -8.83 -4.77 -6.39
N ARG A 437 -8.82 -6.10 -6.26
CA ARG A 437 -9.64 -7.00 -7.09
C ARG A 437 -11.14 -6.75 -6.90
N LYS A 438 -11.63 -6.40 -5.71
CA LYS A 438 -13.05 -6.08 -5.46
C LYS A 438 -13.47 -4.72 -6.06
N LEU A 439 -12.53 -3.79 -6.18
CA LEU A 439 -12.75 -2.46 -6.79
C LEU A 439 -12.74 -2.51 -8.33
N LEU A 440 -11.96 -3.42 -8.93
CA LEU A 440 -11.93 -3.60 -10.38
C LEU A 440 -13.29 -3.99 -10.94
N ASN A 441 -13.70 -3.29 -11.99
CA ASN A 441 -14.85 -3.69 -12.79
C ASN A 441 -14.55 -4.98 -13.58
N ASP A 442 -15.60 -5.59 -14.11
CA ASP A 442 -15.54 -6.89 -14.81
C ASP A 442 -14.60 -6.92 -16.02
N LYS A 443 -14.36 -5.78 -16.67
CA LYS A 443 -13.48 -5.65 -17.85
C LYS A 443 -12.10 -5.12 -17.49
N GLY A 444 -11.93 -4.67 -16.25
CA GLY A 444 -10.77 -3.93 -15.79
C GLY A 444 -9.52 -4.79 -15.68
N ALA A 445 -8.38 -4.11 -15.75
CA ALA A 445 -7.06 -4.71 -15.70
C ALA A 445 -6.19 -4.10 -14.60
N MET A 446 -5.31 -4.91 -14.04
CA MET A 446 -4.32 -4.52 -13.04
C MET A 446 -2.91 -4.77 -13.58
N PHE A 447 -2.06 -3.77 -13.42
CA PHE A 447 -0.65 -3.78 -13.79
C PHE A 447 0.19 -3.54 -12.54
N VAL A 448 1.16 -4.42 -12.28
CA VAL A 448 2.05 -4.32 -11.12
C VAL A 448 3.50 -4.36 -11.58
N SER A 449 4.21 -3.25 -11.40
CA SER A 449 5.65 -3.18 -11.66
C SER A 449 6.44 -3.89 -10.55
N ILE A 450 7.45 -4.66 -10.91
CA ILE A 450 8.26 -5.45 -9.97
C ILE A 450 9.62 -5.83 -10.58
N ASP A 451 10.62 -6.08 -9.75
CA ASP A 451 11.92 -6.62 -10.18
C ASP A 451 12.07 -8.13 -9.87
N ASP A 452 13.25 -8.70 -10.16
CA ASP A 452 13.53 -10.13 -9.94
C ASP A 452 13.37 -10.59 -8.48
N ASN A 453 13.44 -9.70 -7.48
CA ASN A 453 13.46 -10.12 -6.08
C ASN A 453 12.15 -10.75 -5.64
N GLU A 454 11.03 -10.16 -6.07
CA GLU A 454 9.69 -10.56 -5.65
C GLU A 454 8.75 -10.96 -6.81
N GLN A 455 9.16 -10.81 -8.09
CA GLN A 455 8.30 -11.10 -9.25
C GLN A 455 7.64 -12.48 -9.21
N ALA A 456 8.39 -13.54 -8.87
CA ALA A 456 7.87 -14.90 -8.89
C ALA A 456 6.85 -15.12 -7.76
N TYR A 457 7.12 -14.58 -6.57
CA TYR A 457 6.24 -14.70 -5.41
C TYR A 457 4.97 -13.86 -5.61
N LEU A 458 5.11 -12.65 -6.16
CA LEU A 458 3.99 -11.81 -6.53
C LEU A 458 3.11 -12.48 -7.59
N LYS A 459 3.68 -13.15 -8.59
CA LYS A 459 2.92 -13.88 -9.61
C LYS A 459 2.06 -14.98 -8.98
N VAL A 460 2.63 -15.78 -8.08
CA VAL A 460 1.89 -16.84 -7.37
C VAL A 460 0.77 -16.23 -6.51
N LEU A 461 1.06 -15.15 -5.78
CA LEU A 461 0.06 -14.45 -4.98
C LEU A 461 -1.08 -13.87 -5.84
N MET A 462 -0.75 -13.26 -6.98
CA MET A 462 -1.76 -12.75 -7.90
C MET A 462 -2.57 -13.87 -8.56
N ASP A 463 -1.98 -15.03 -8.85
CA ASP A 463 -2.73 -16.21 -9.30
C ASP A 463 -3.78 -16.63 -8.26
N GLU A 464 -3.41 -16.69 -6.98
CA GLU A 464 -4.34 -17.01 -5.89
C GLU A 464 -5.50 -15.99 -5.81
N VAL A 465 -5.16 -14.69 -5.75
CA VAL A 465 -6.15 -13.61 -5.62
C VAL A 465 -7.07 -13.55 -6.85
N PHE A 466 -6.53 -13.65 -8.07
CA PHE A 466 -7.29 -13.45 -9.31
C PHE A 466 -7.96 -14.71 -9.87
N ASN A 467 -7.46 -15.91 -9.58
CA ASN A 467 -7.95 -17.15 -10.20
C ASN A 467 -8.85 -17.98 -9.27
N GLY A 468 -9.19 -17.50 -8.07
CA GLY A 468 -10.06 -18.18 -7.09
C GLY A 468 -11.47 -18.59 -7.58
N GLY A 469 -11.87 -18.21 -8.81
CA GLY A 469 -13.08 -18.69 -9.50
C GLY A 469 -12.86 -19.87 -10.47
N GLY A 470 -11.67 -20.46 -10.53
CA GLY A 470 -11.35 -21.62 -11.39
C GLY A 470 -11.00 -21.29 -12.84
N VAL A 471 -10.83 -20.02 -13.19
CA VAL A 471 -10.43 -19.55 -14.52
C VAL A 471 -9.14 -18.75 -14.41
N ASP A 472 -8.21 -18.99 -15.34
CA ASP A 472 -6.96 -18.24 -15.41
C ASP A 472 -7.22 -16.82 -15.95
N ASN A 473 -7.01 -15.82 -15.09
CA ASN A 473 -7.16 -14.40 -15.38
C ASN A 473 -5.82 -13.68 -15.62
N PHE A 474 -4.72 -14.43 -15.65
CA PHE A 474 -3.42 -13.91 -16.05
C PHE A 474 -3.44 -13.50 -17.53
N VAL A 475 -2.93 -12.30 -17.82
CA VAL A 475 -2.87 -11.78 -19.19
C VAL A 475 -1.45 -11.92 -19.75
N ALA A 476 -0.47 -11.32 -19.08
CA ALA A 476 0.90 -11.28 -19.55
C ALA A 476 1.89 -10.93 -18.45
N SER A 477 3.14 -11.36 -18.62
CA SER A 477 4.30 -10.79 -17.94
C SER A 477 5.08 -10.00 -18.98
N ILE A 478 5.15 -8.68 -18.77
CA ILE A 478 5.78 -7.75 -19.69
C ILE A 478 7.18 -7.45 -19.15
N SER A 479 8.21 -7.62 -19.97
CA SER A 479 9.58 -7.22 -19.68
C SER A 479 9.84 -5.82 -20.23
N TRP A 480 10.07 -4.86 -19.35
CA TRP A 480 10.40 -3.49 -19.70
C TRP A 480 11.91 -3.26 -19.58
N LYS A 481 12.55 -2.83 -20.67
CA LYS A 481 13.97 -2.46 -20.69
C LYS A 481 14.17 -1.06 -20.12
N GLN A 482 14.50 -1.00 -18.83
CA GLN A 482 14.61 0.23 -18.05
C GLN A 482 15.92 1.04 -18.25
N PHE A 483 16.98 0.41 -18.79
CA PHE A 483 18.26 1.08 -19.07
C PHE A 483 18.60 1.08 -20.57
N HIS A 484 19.17 2.20 -21.05
CA HIS A 484 19.63 2.31 -22.44
C HIS A 484 20.85 1.42 -22.70
N SER A 485 21.82 1.42 -21.80
CA SER A 485 23.10 0.71 -21.95
C SER A 485 23.23 -0.42 -20.95
N VAL A 486 23.98 -1.44 -21.35
CA VAL A 486 24.39 -2.55 -20.49
C VAL A 486 25.41 -2.03 -19.47
N LYS A 487 25.21 -2.37 -18.21
CA LYS A 487 26.15 -2.12 -17.10
C LYS A 487 27.31 -3.12 -17.16
N ASN A 488 28.48 -2.66 -17.59
CA ASN A 488 29.69 -3.49 -17.75
C ASN A 488 30.41 -3.83 -16.43
N ASP A 489 30.02 -3.16 -15.34
CA ASP A 489 30.48 -3.38 -13.96
C ASP A 489 29.67 -4.47 -13.23
N ALA A 490 28.66 -5.05 -13.88
CA ALA A 490 27.89 -6.17 -13.31
C ALA A 490 28.76 -7.43 -13.19
N ALA A 491 28.69 -8.08 -12.03
CA ALA A 491 29.53 -9.26 -11.74
C ALA A 491 29.27 -10.47 -12.65
N ASN A 492 28.01 -10.70 -13.05
CA ASN A 492 27.62 -11.84 -13.88
C ASN A 492 26.75 -11.39 -15.08
N PHE A 493 25.54 -10.91 -14.79
CA PHE A 493 24.59 -10.43 -15.79
C PHE A 493 24.21 -8.98 -15.49
N SER A 494 24.19 -8.16 -16.53
CA SER A 494 23.65 -6.81 -16.45
C SER A 494 22.12 -6.88 -16.45
N LYS A 495 21.51 -6.61 -15.31
CA LYS A 495 20.06 -6.56 -15.14
C LYS A 495 19.51 -5.27 -15.76
N ASN A 496 19.00 -5.38 -16.98
CA ASN A 496 18.51 -4.24 -17.76
C ASN A 496 16.98 -4.19 -17.90
N ILE A 497 16.28 -5.19 -17.35
CA ILE A 497 14.84 -5.30 -17.42
C ILE A 497 14.20 -5.23 -16.03
N GLU A 498 12.96 -4.77 -16.01
CA GLU A 498 11.98 -4.95 -14.94
C GLU A 498 10.76 -5.66 -15.51
N TYR A 499 9.88 -6.15 -14.65
CA TYR A 499 8.65 -6.84 -15.05
C TYR A 499 7.42 -6.02 -14.70
N ILE A 500 6.39 -6.14 -15.53
CA ILE A 500 5.05 -5.66 -15.24
C ILE A 500 4.11 -6.85 -15.38
N LEU A 501 3.50 -7.27 -14.27
CA LEU A 501 2.50 -8.33 -14.27
C LEU A 501 1.14 -7.74 -14.62
N CYS A 502 0.46 -8.33 -15.61
CA CYS A 502 -0.86 -7.91 -16.06
C CYS A 502 -1.89 -9.01 -15.76
N TYR A 503 -2.92 -8.63 -15.01
CA TYR A 503 -4.10 -9.46 -14.72
C TYR A 503 -5.37 -8.70 -15.08
N CYS A 504 -6.44 -9.43 -15.36
CA CYS A 504 -7.76 -8.85 -15.56
C CYS A 504 -8.73 -9.39 -14.50
N LYS A 505 -9.83 -8.67 -14.25
CA LYS A 505 -10.87 -9.18 -13.35
C LYS A 505 -11.49 -10.47 -13.91
N ASN A 506 -11.80 -10.45 -15.21
CA ASN A 506 -12.37 -11.56 -15.98
C ASN A 506 -11.77 -11.62 -17.39
N PHE A 507 -11.00 -12.67 -17.67
CA PHE A 507 -10.29 -12.85 -18.95
C PHE A 507 -11.20 -12.88 -20.16
N SER A 508 -12.39 -13.47 -20.03
CA SER A 508 -13.37 -13.55 -21.14
C SER A 508 -13.92 -12.19 -21.56
N LYS A 509 -13.84 -11.18 -20.68
CA LYS A 509 -14.33 -9.82 -20.90
C LYS A 509 -13.20 -8.79 -21.07
N ASN A 510 -11.95 -9.24 -21.09
CA ASN A 510 -10.77 -8.39 -21.15
C ASN A 510 -10.81 -7.47 -22.40
N LEU A 511 -10.63 -6.17 -22.19
CA LEU A 511 -10.66 -5.14 -23.24
C LEU A 511 -9.27 -4.61 -23.62
N ILE A 512 -8.17 -5.26 -23.21
CA ILE A 512 -6.82 -4.81 -23.59
C ILE A 512 -6.72 -4.68 -25.12
N SER A 513 -6.52 -3.44 -25.54
CA SER A 513 -6.63 -3.00 -26.92
C SER A 513 -5.30 -3.18 -27.67
N ASN A 514 -5.31 -2.81 -28.95
CA ASN A 514 -4.05 -2.70 -29.69
C ASN A 514 -3.32 -1.44 -29.25
N GLU A 515 -2.00 -1.53 -29.07
CA GLU A 515 -1.20 -0.33 -28.86
C GLU A 515 -1.12 0.51 -30.14
N PRO A 516 -1.04 1.85 -30.02
CA PRO A 516 -0.80 2.71 -31.17
C PRO A 516 0.49 2.32 -31.89
N PHE A 517 0.40 2.11 -33.20
CA PHE A 517 1.56 1.76 -34.01
C PHE A 517 1.32 2.18 -35.46
N ASP A 518 2.17 3.10 -35.96
CA ASP A 518 2.11 3.51 -37.35
C ASP A 518 2.69 2.42 -38.26
N LYS A 519 1.82 1.82 -39.06
CA LYS A 519 2.18 0.79 -40.03
C LYS A 519 2.67 1.37 -41.36
N SER A 520 2.51 2.66 -41.61
CA SER A 520 2.79 3.30 -42.92
C SER A 520 4.17 2.92 -43.47
N ASN A 521 5.20 2.93 -42.62
CA ASN A 521 6.58 2.58 -42.97
C ASN A 521 6.77 1.13 -43.46
N LEU A 522 5.85 0.23 -43.16
CA LEU A 522 5.85 -1.16 -43.61
C LEU A 522 5.20 -1.35 -44.99
N TYR A 523 4.42 -0.37 -45.47
CA TYR A 523 3.60 -0.44 -46.68
C TYR A 523 4.13 0.56 -47.73
N LYS A 524 5.25 0.21 -48.36
CA LYS A 524 6.01 1.11 -49.26
C LYS A 524 5.54 1.11 -50.72
N LEU A 525 4.80 0.10 -51.15
CA LEU A 525 4.32 -0.01 -52.52
C LEU A 525 2.95 0.65 -52.66
N LYS A 526 2.59 1.15 -53.84
CA LYS A 526 1.30 1.81 -54.08
C LYS A 526 0.74 1.42 -55.44
N ASP A 527 -0.57 1.16 -55.49
CA ASP A 527 -1.34 1.08 -56.74
C ASP A 527 -2.67 1.86 -56.58
N GLU A 528 -3.61 1.66 -57.51
CA GLU A 528 -4.92 2.31 -57.53
C GLU A 528 -5.76 2.06 -56.26
N ASN A 529 -5.50 0.96 -55.55
CA ASN A 529 -6.20 0.59 -54.31
C ASN A 529 -5.48 1.09 -53.04
N GLY A 530 -4.37 1.81 -53.19
CA GLY A 530 -3.64 2.44 -52.09
C GLY A 530 -2.29 1.81 -51.78
N PHE A 531 -1.75 2.12 -50.60
CA PHE A 531 -0.46 1.60 -50.15
C PHE A 531 -0.57 0.13 -49.73
N TYR A 532 0.37 -0.71 -50.16
CA TYR A 532 0.42 -2.12 -49.87
C TYR A 532 1.85 -2.62 -49.56
N LYS A 533 1.92 -3.83 -49.01
CA LYS A 533 3.15 -4.63 -48.92
C LYS A 533 2.95 -6.01 -49.53
N LEU A 534 4.06 -6.71 -49.77
CA LEU A 534 4.06 -8.07 -50.29
C LEU A 534 4.24 -9.07 -49.16
N ASP A 535 3.22 -9.88 -48.91
CA ASP A 535 3.30 -11.02 -48.01
C ASP A 535 3.42 -12.33 -48.83
N PRO A 536 4.24 -13.30 -48.41
CA PRO A 536 4.33 -14.58 -49.10
C PRO A 536 3.00 -15.33 -48.98
N VAL A 537 2.59 -15.98 -50.07
CA VAL A 537 1.38 -16.82 -50.13
C VAL A 537 1.56 -18.20 -49.51
N TRP A 538 2.70 -18.44 -48.86
CA TRP A 538 3.03 -19.66 -48.14
C TRP A 538 3.39 -19.38 -46.67
N ALA A 539 3.35 -20.42 -45.84
CA ALA A 539 3.67 -20.38 -44.40
C ALA A 539 4.27 -21.72 -43.95
N LYS A 540 4.97 -21.73 -42.80
CA LYS A 540 5.53 -22.97 -42.22
C LYS A 540 4.47 -23.87 -41.59
N SER A 541 3.28 -23.35 -41.33
CA SER A 541 2.12 -24.09 -40.84
C SER A 541 1.12 -24.31 -41.96
N GLY A 542 0.48 -25.49 -41.96
CA GLY A 542 -0.54 -25.86 -42.93
C GLY A 542 -0.45 -27.34 -43.32
N ASN A 543 -1.31 -27.74 -44.26
CA ASN A 543 -1.40 -29.12 -44.73
C ASN A 543 -1.49 -29.22 -46.26
N ASN A 544 -1.58 -28.11 -46.99
CA ASN A 544 -1.72 -28.09 -48.43
C ASN A 544 -0.41 -27.70 -49.13
N PHE A 545 0.18 -28.66 -49.84
CA PHE A 545 1.40 -28.51 -50.64
C PHE A 545 1.15 -28.62 -52.15
N SER A 546 -0.12 -28.78 -52.56
CA SER A 546 -0.47 -29.09 -53.95
C SER A 546 -0.06 -27.96 -54.89
N PRO A 547 0.57 -28.22 -56.05
CA PRO A 547 0.88 -27.19 -57.03
C PRO A 547 -0.37 -26.44 -57.50
N TYR A 548 -0.21 -25.14 -57.79
CA TYR A 548 -1.26 -24.30 -58.35
C TYR A 548 -0.74 -23.62 -59.63
N THR A 549 -1.55 -23.65 -60.69
CA THR A 549 -1.28 -22.97 -61.95
C THR A 549 -2.00 -21.62 -61.96
N PHE A 550 -1.22 -20.54 -61.98
CA PHE A 550 -1.69 -19.17 -62.04
C PHE A 550 -2.17 -18.82 -63.47
N LEU A 551 -3.02 -17.81 -63.62
CA LEU A 551 -3.56 -17.30 -64.88
C LEU A 551 -2.48 -16.89 -65.89
N ASN A 552 -1.28 -16.56 -65.41
CA ASN A 552 -0.11 -16.30 -66.26
C ASN A 552 0.56 -17.57 -66.82
N GLY A 553 -0.04 -18.75 -66.60
CA GLY A 553 0.44 -20.06 -67.05
C GLY A 553 1.56 -20.66 -66.19
N LYS A 554 2.06 -19.96 -65.16
CA LYS A 554 3.11 -20.48 -64.29
C LYS A 554 2.51 -21.41 -63.24
N THR A 555 3.04 -22.63 -63.16
CA THR A 555 2.74 -23.56 -62.07
C THR A 555 3.77 -23.38 -60.96
N TRP A 556 3.29 -23.22 -59.72
CA TRP A 556 4.15 -23.03 -58.57
C TRP A 556 3.62 -23.83 -57.37
N SER A 557 4.52 -24.28 -56.51
CA SER A 557 4.21 -24.99 -55.27
C SER A 557 5.00 -24.37 -54.12
N PRO A 558 4.47 -24.43 -52.87
CA PRO A 558 5.21 -23.96 -51.70
C PRO A 558 6.61 -24.59 -51.64
N PRO A 559 7.65 -23.88 -51.16
CA PRO A 559 8.94 -24.47 -50.87
C PRO A 559 8.83 -25.64 -49.89
N SER A 560 9.78 -26.58 -49.95
CA SER A 560 9.83 -27.71 -49.02
C SER A 560 9.75 -27.25 -47.56
N GLY A 561 8.92 -27.91 -46.75
CA GLY A 561 8.66 -27.54 -45.35
C GLY A 561 7.73 -26.34 -45.17
N THR A 562 7.04 -25.91 -46.22
CA THR A 562 6.01 -24.85 -46.17
C THR A 562 4.75 -25.29 -46.90
N PHE A 563 3.64 -24.60 -46.64
CA PHE A 563 2.32 -24.90 -47.19
C PHE A 563 1.68 -23.60 -47.67
N TRP A 564 0.63 -23.70 -48.49
CA TRP A 564 -0.16 -22.53 -48.86
C TRP A 564 -0.75 -21.85 -47.63
N ARG A 565 -0.56 -20.53 -47.53
CA ARG A 565 -1.16 -19.69 -46.48
C ARG A 565 -2.66 -19.52 -46.69
N TYR A 566 -3.10 -19.58 -47.94
CA TYR A 566 -4.48 -19.37 -48.36
C TYR A 566 -5.03 -20.65 -49.00
N SER A 567 -6.34 -20.87 -48.91
CA SER A 567 -6.98 -21.96 -49.66
C SER A 567 -6.82 -21.73 -51.17
N ILE A 568 -6.90 -22.79 -51.97
CA ILE A 568 -6.84 -22.66 -53.44
C ILE A 568 -7.97 -21.75 -53.97
N GLY A 569 -9.17 -21.81 -53.37
CA GLY A 569 -10.27 -20.92 -53.74
C GLY A 569 -9.95 -19.46 -53.47
N THR A 570 -9.36 -19.17 -52.30
CA THR A 570 -8.91 -17.81 -51.94
C THR A 570 -7.77 -17.34 -52.85
N LEU A 571 -6.82 -18.21 -53.22
CA LEU A 571 -5.76 -17.85 -54.17
C LEU A 571 -6.31 -17.48 -55.54
N LYS A 572 -7.30 -18.23 -56.04
CA LYS A 572 -8.00 -17.93 -57.30
C LYS A 572 -8.69 -16.58 -57.24
N ASP A 573 -9.43 -16.31 -56.16
CA ASP A 573 -10.12 -15.03 -55.95
C ASP A 573 -9.14 -13.86 -55.85
N MET A 574 -8.06 -14.03 -55.08
CA MET A 574 -6.98 -13.03 -54.97
C MET A 574 -6.34 -12.75 -56.33
N GLU A 575 -6.12 -13.78 -57.15
CA GLU A 575 -5.58 -13.64 -58.49
C GLU A 575 -6.55 -12.89 -59.43
N GLN A 576 -7.84 -13.24 -59.42
CA GLN A 576 -8.88 -12.56 -60.20
C GLN A 576 -9.02 -11.08 -59.82
N ASN A 577 -8.82 -10.75 -58.55
CA ASN A 577 -8.89 -9.39 -58.02
C ASN A 577 -7.53 -8.65 -58.04
N ASN A 578 -6.56 -9.10 -58.83
CA ASN A 578 -5.24 -8.47 -58.99
C ASN A 578 -4.47 -8.25 -57.67
N ARG A 579 -4.70 -9.13 -56.69
CA ARG A 579 -4.04 -9.16 -55.37
C ARG A 579 -2.79 -10.04 -55.35
N ILE A 580 -2.46 -10.72 -56.45
CA ILE A 580 -1.25 -11.54 -56.57
C ILE A 580 -0.26 -10.87 -57.52
N VAL A 581 1.00 -10.77 -57.10
CA VAL A 581 2.11 -10.31 -57.95
C VAL A 581 3.31 -11.24 -57.82
N PHE A 582 4.01 -11.48 -58.92
CA PHE A 582 5.23 -12.28 -58.90
C PHE A 582 6.44 -11.39 -58.56
N ASN A 583 7.08 -11.66 -57.42
CA ASN A 583 8.39 -11.09 -57.10
C ASN A 583 9.47 -12.09 -57.56
N GLY A 584 10.00 -11.86 -58.77
CA GLY A 584 10.84 -12.83 -59.47
C GLY A 584 10.07 -14.10 -59.84
N LYS A 585 10.44 -15.24 -59.23
CA LYS A 585 9.77 -16.54 -59.44
C LYS A 585 8.67 -16.84 -58.42
N ASN A 586 8.54 -16.04 -57.37
CA ASN A 586 7.66 -16.34 -56.25
C ASN A 586 6.37 -15.52 -56.31
N PRO A 587 5.19 -16.15 -56.19
CA PRO A 587 3.92 -15.43 -56.07
C PRO A 587 3.84 -14.78 -54.68
N MET A 588 3.43 -13.52 -54.61
CA MET A 588 3.26 -12.75 -53.39
C MET A 588 1.87 -12.13 -53.37
N ALA A 589 1.25 -12.08 -52.19
CA ALA A 589 -0.01 -11.40 -51.98
C ALA A 589 0.22 -9.91 -51.68
N LYS A 590 -0.51 -9.03 -52.35
CA LYS A 590 -0.67 -7.63 -51.98
C LYS A 590 -1.55 -7.57 -50.74
N ARG A 591 -1.05 -6.95 -49.69
CA ARG A 591 -1.81 -6.63 -48.48
C ARG A 591 -1.87 -5.12 -48.32
N TYR A 592 -3.07 -4.57 -48.36
CA TYR A 592 -3.28 -3.12 -48.33
C TYR A 592 -3.30 -2.57 -46.91
N LEU A 593 -2.76 -1.36 -46.73
CA LEU A 593 -2.72 -0.67 -45.44
C LEU A 593 -4.13 -0.37 -44.94
N SER A 594 -5.04 0.01 -45.84
CA SER A 594 -6.45 0.31 -45.56
C SER A 594 -7.25 -0.90 -45.04
N GLU A 595 -6.78 -2.12 -45.28
CA GLU A 595 -7.44 -3.36 -44.88
C GLU A 595 -6.91 -3.92 -43.54
N VAL A 596 -5.97 -3.21 -42.92
CA VAL A 596 -5.27 -3.67 -41.72
C VAL A 596 -5.78 -2.87 -40.54
N ALA A 597 -6.25 -3.58 -39.50
CA ALA A 597 -6.66 -2.96 -38.24
C ALA A 597 -5.59 -1.99 -37.70
N GLU A 598 -6.03 -0.87 -37.15
CA GLU A 598 -5.14 0.11 -36.54
C GLU A 598 -4.38 -0.46 -35.34
N GLY A 599 -3.19 0.09 -35.10
CA GLY A 599 -2.30 -0.33 -34.02
C GLY A 599 -1.77 -1.76 -34.18
N ARG A 600 -1.09 -2.28 -33.16
CA ARG A 600 -0.65 -3.68 -33.12
C ARG A 600 -0.98 -4.30 -31.77
N LYS A 601 -0.98 -5.63 -31.69
CA LYS A 601 -1.03 -6.29 -30.38
C LYS A 601 0.22 -5.90 -29.60
N SER A 602 0.05 -5.53 -28.33
CA SER A 602 1.18 -5.14 -27.50
C SER A 602 2.13 -6.32 -27.30
N SER A 603 3.42 -6.03 -27.44
CA SER A 603 4.49 -7.00 -27.20
C SER A 603 4.63 -7.26 -25.70
N THR A 604 5.10 -8.45 -25.31
CA THR A 604 5.52 -8.70 -23.92
C THR A 604 6.93 -8.19 -23.64
N PHE A 605 7.61 -7.61 -24.63
CA PHE A 605 8.88 -6.90 -24.44
C PHE A 605 8.72 -5.45 -24.86
N TRP A 606 8.90 -4.53 -23.90
CA TRP A 606 8.79 -3.09 -24.10
C TRP A 606 10.19 -2.46 -24.01
N ASP A 607 10.69 -1.94 -25.12
CA ASP A 607 11.98 -1.24 -25.14
C ASP A 607 11.81 0.18 -24.60
N GLY A 608 12.70 0.63 -23.71
CA GLY A 608 12.67 1.98 -23.17
C GLY A 608 12.85 3.08 -24.23
N SER A 609 13.31 2.77 -25.44
CA SER A 609 13.24 3.72 -26.56
C SER A 609 11.80 4.08 -26.98
N GLU A 610 10.84 3.19 -26.73
CA GLU A 610 9.42 3.40 -27.05
C GLU A 610 8.63 3.92 -25.84
N VAL A 611 8.91 3.40 -24.65
CA VAL A 611 8.11 3.65 -23.43
C VAL A 611 8.87 4.42 -22.35
N GLY A 612 10.08 4.88 -22.65
CA GLY A 612 10.96 5.59 -21.70
C GLY A 612 11.85 4.65 -20.89
N TYR A 613 13.03 5.16 -20.52
CA TYR A 613 13.97 4.57 -19.58
C TYR A 613 13.85 5.24 -18.20
N ASN A 614 14.47 4.70 -17.16
CA ASN A 614 14.50 5.33 -15.82
C ASN A 614 15.02 6.77 -15.84
N LEU A 615 16.03 7.04 -16.67
CA LEU A 615 16.61 8.39 -16.83
C LEU A 615 15.59 9.41 -17.37
N ASN A 616 14.56 8.96 -18.10
CA ASN A 616 13.49 9.83 -18.58
C ASN A 616 12.60 10.28 -17.42
N GLY A 617 12.21 9.37 -16.52
CA GLY A 617 11.46 9.73 -15.32
C GLY A 617 12.23 10.71 -14.43
N ASP A 618 13.53 10.45 -14.21
CA ASP A 618 14.41 11.36 -13.48
C ASP A 618 14.47 12.75 -14.13
N ALA A 619 14.56 12.81 -15.46
CA ALA A 619 14.58 14.06 -16.20
C ALA A 619 13.24 14.82 -16.12
N GLU A 620 12.12 14.11 -16.18
CA GLU A 620 10.76 14.67 -16.03
C GLU A 620 10.58 15.32 -14.65
N ILE A 621 11.01 14.65 -13.57
CA ILE A 621 10.97 15.22 -12.22
C ILE A 621 11.89 16.44 -12.10
N LYS A 622 13.13 16.37 -12.63
CA LYS A 622 14.02 17.54 -12.61
C LYS A 622 13.42 18.71 -13.38
N GLN A 623 12.82 18.48 -14.54
CA GLN A 623 12.17 19.52 -15.32
C GLN A 623 11.02 20.17 -14.53
N LEU A 624 10.23 19.35 -13.84
CA LEU A 624 9.10 19.79 -13.03
C LEU A 624 9.54 20.62 -11.80
N PHE A 625 10.71 20.32 -11.22
CA PHE A 625 11.23 20.96 -10.00
C PHE A 625 12.51 21.79 -10.23
N ASN A 626 12.58 22.51 -11.35
CA ASN A 626 13.64 23.50 -11.64
C ASN A 626 15.07 22.93 -11.54
N GLY A 627 15.27 21.70 -12.02
CA GLY A 627 16.55 20.99 -12.02
C GLY A 627 16.79 20.11 -10.79
N ASN A 628 15.94 20.19 -9.76
CA ASN A 628 16.13 19.46 -8.51
C ASN A 628 15.59 18.03 -8.60
N LYS A 629 16.37 17.06 -8.10
CA LYS A 629 15.92 15.67 -7.94
C LYS A 629 15.26 15.51 -6.58
N VAL A 630 13.96 15.81 -6.52
CA VAL A 630 13.15 15.72 -5.27
C VAL A 630 12.56 14.33 -5.02
N PHE A 631 12.61 13.43 -6.00
CA PHE A 631 12.11 12.07 -5.90
C PHE A 631 13.08 11.11 -6.62
N ASN A 632 13.27 9.91 -6.06
CA ASN A 632 14.17 8.90 -6.60
C ASN A 632 13.38 7.82 -7.35
N ASN A 633 13.91 7.43 -8.51
CA ASN A 633 13.37 6.35 -9.35
C ASN A 633 11.88 6.50 -9.75
N PRO A 634 11.43 7.71 -10.16
CA PRO A 634 10.09 7.87 -10.72
C PRO A 634 9.95 7.06 -12.01
N LYS A 635 8.80 6.41 -12.21
CA LYS A 635 8.49 5.77 -13.51
C LYS A 635 8.30 6.85 -14.59
N PRO A 636 8.78 6.61 -15.83
CA PRO A 636 8.64 7.58 -16.92
C PRO A 636 7.19 7.67 -17.40
N GLU A 637 6.72 8.88 -17.71
CA GLU A 637 5.32 9.09 -18.13
C GLU A 637 4.93 8.29 -19.37
N ALA A 638 5.86 8.07 -20.32
CA ALA A 638 5.60 7.30 -21.54
C ALA A 638 5.23 5.82 -21.26
N LEU A 639 5.73 5.25 -20.16
CA LEU A 639 5.41 3.88 -19.75
C LEU A 639 3.96 3.80 -19.28
N LEU A 640 3.56 4.74 -18.43
CA LEU A 640 2.18 4.84 -17.94
C LEU A 640 1.22 5.18 -19.08
N GLN A 641 1.65 6.02 -20.03
CA GLN A 641 0.86 6.32 -21.22
C GLN A 641 0.55 5.05 -22.00
N ARG A 642 1.54 4.19 -22.26
CA ARG A 642 1.32 2.91 -22.97
C ARG A 642 0.33 2.03 -22.21
N ILE A 643 0.45 1.93 -20.89
CA ILE A 643 -0.47 1.15 -20.05
C ILE A 643 -1.90 1.68 -20.20
N LEU A 644 -2.12 2.98 -20.02
CA LEU A 644 -3.45 3.58 -20.09
C LEU A 644 -4.04 3.56 -21.50
N GLU A 645 -3.23 3.68 -22.56
CA GLU A 645 -3.67 3.54 -23.95
C GLU A 645 -4.26 2.15 -24.24
N ILE A 646 -3.65 1.09 -23.70
CA ILE A 646 -4.10 -0.28 -23.94
C ILE A 646 -5.24 -0.71 -23.02
N SER A 647 -5.38 -0.11 -21.84
CA SER A 647 -6.36 -0.55 -20.83
C SER A 647 -7.55 0.39 -20.61
N THR A 648 -7.54 1.64 -21.12
CA THR A 648 -8.57 2.65 -20.81
C THR A 648 -8.96 3.54 -21.99
N LYS A 649 -10.10 4.21 -21.86
CA LYS A 649 -10.61 5.31 -22.71
C LYS A 649 -10.74 6.60 -21.92
N GLU A 650 -11.05 7.71 -22.59
CA GLU A 650 -11.39 8.96 -21.89
C GLU A 650 -12.56 8.74 -20.91
N ASN A 651 -12.50 9.40 -19.76
CA ASN A 651 -13.42 9.27 -18.62
C ASN A 651 -13.40 7.94 -17.84
N ASP A 652 -12.70 6.91 -18.30
CA ASP A 652 -12.48 5.69 -17.51
C ASP A 652 -11.68 6.01 -16.24
N LEU A 653 -11.87 5.21 -15.19
CA LEU A 653 -11.32 5.45 -13.86
C LEU A 653 -10.05 4.63 -13.60
N VAL A 654 -8.96 5.34 -13.31
CA VAL A 654 -7.63 4.78 -13.01
C VAL A 654 -7.34 4.89 -11.52
N LEU A 655 -6.86 3.81 -10.90
CA LEU A 655 -6.44 3.81 -9.49
C LEU A 655 -4.95 3.49 -9.38
N ASP A 656 -4.24 4.32 -8.62
CA ASP A 656 -2.88 4.07 -8.18
C ASP A 656 -2.79 4.25 -6.66
N PHE A 657 -2.68 3.13 -5.94
CA PHE A 657 -2.56 3.11 -4.49
C PHE A 657 -1.12 2.97 -3.97
N PHE A 658 -0.15 3.13 -4.88
CA PHE A 658 1.27 3.33 -4.58
C PHE A 658 1.75 4.53 -5.42
N ALA A 659 1.07 5.67 -5.26
CA ALA A 659 1.16 6.76 -6.23
C ALA A 659 2.57 7.36 -6.37
N GLY A 660 3.42 7.26 -5.35
CA GLY A 660 4.83 7.64 -5.44
C GLY A 660 4.99 9.09 -5.92
N SER A 661 5.65 9.32 -7.05
CA SER A 661 5.79 10.66 -7.63
C SER A 661 4.54 11.21 -8.36
N GLY A 662 3.40 10.52 -8.27
CA GLY A 662 2.15 10.90 -8.93
C GLY A 662 2.17 10.75 -10.45
N THR A 663 3.05 9.90 -11.01
CA THR A 663 3.20 9.76 -12.47
C THR A 663 1.91 9.25 -13.11
N THR A 664 1.28 8.21 -12.54
CA THR A 664 0.02 7.65 -13.05
C THR A 664 -1.09 8.70 -13.06
N CYS A 665 -1.27 9.44 -11.95
CA CYS A 665 -2.24 10.52 -11.84
C CYS A 665 -2.01 11.62 -12.89
N ALA A 666 -0.76 12.05 -13.07
CA ALA A 666 -0.41 13.08 -14.04
C ALA A 666 -0.71 12.64 -15.48
N VAL A 667 -0.39 11.39 -15.84
CA VAL A 667 -0.66 10.85 -17.18
C VAL A 667 -2.15 10.63 -17.40
N ALA A 668 -2.86 10.07 -16.43
CA ALA A 668 -4.31 9.90 -16.47
C ALA A 668 -5.02 11.26 -16.70
N HIS A 669 -4.62 12.30 -15.95
CA HIS A 669 -5.14 13.65 -16.09
C HIS A 669 -4.94 14.20 -17.51
N LYS A 670 -3.70 14.16 -18.03
CA LYS A 670 -3.38 14.66 -19.39
C LYS A 670 -4.11 13.89 -20.48
N MET A 671 -4.38 12.61 -20.24
CA MET A 671 -5.15 11.74 -21.14
C MET A 671 -6.67 11.83 -20.91
N LYS A 672 -7.17 12.75 -20.07
CA LYS A 672 -8.61 12.91 -19.78
C LYS A 672 -9.27 11.64 -19.22
N ARG A 673 -8.53 10.87 -18.43
CA ARG A 673 -9.08 9.79 -17.60
C ARG A 673 -9.40 10.36 -16.21
N LYS A 674 -10.36 9.76 -15.53
CA LYS A 674 -10.55 10.02 -14.10
C LYS A 674 -9.51 9.23 -13.30
N TYR A 675 -9.08 9.72 -12.15
CA TYR A 675 -8.11 8.98 -11.34
C TYR A 675 -8.28 9.11 -9.83
N ILE A 676 -7.78 8.09 -9.12
CA ILE A 676 -7.61 8.08 -7.67
C ILE A 676 -6.14 7.77 -7.39
N GLY A 677 -5.45 8.69 -6.71
CA GLY A 677 -4.08 8.50 -6.24
C GLY A 677 -4.04 8.40 -4.73
N ILE A 678 -3.46 7.34 -4.17
CA ILE A 678 -3.27 7.18 -2.72
C ILE A 678 -1.78 7.12 -2.40
N GLU A 679 -1.36 7.94 -1.45
CA GLU A 679 0.00 7.94 -0.92
C GLU A 679 0.01 8.43 0.53
N MET A 680 0.87 7.88 1.38
CA MET A 680 0.97 8.25 2.79
C MET A 680 2.17 9.16 3.10
N GLY A 681 3.23 9.13 2.29
CA GLY A 681 4.49 9.80 2.60
C GLY A 681 4.48 11.32 2.37
N GLU A 682 5.48 12.01 2.91
CA GLU A 682 5.71 13.45 2.78
C GLU A 682 5.83 13.94 1.33
N HIS A 683 6.17 13.02 0.42
CA HIS A 683 6.17 13.29 -1.02
C HIS A 683 4.76 13.46 -1.59
N PHE A 684 3.70 13.15 -0.85
CA PHE A 684 2.33 13.59 -1.18
C PHE A 684 2.28 15.12 -1.33
N GLU A 685 2.71 15.84 -0.28
CA GLU A 685 2.68 17.31 -0.25
C GLU A 685 3.84 17.95 -1.02
N SER A 686 5.02 17.31 -0.98
CA SER A 686 6.23 17.90 -1.57
C SER A 686 6.46 17.54 -3.04
N VAL A 687 5.78 16.50 -3.56
CA VAL A 687 5.97 16.01 -4.93
C VAL A 687 4.65 15.85 -5.69
N ILE A 688 3.71 15.02 -5.22
CA ILE A 688 2.46 14.71 -5.94
C ILE A 688 1.61 15.95 -6.11
N LEU A 689 1.30 16.66 -5.02
CA LEU A 689 0.42 17.82 -5.05
C LEU A 689 1.00 18.96 -5.92
N PRO A 690 2.28 19.36 -5.79
CA PRO A 690 2.93 20.29 -6.70
C PRO A 690 2.92 19.82 -8.15
N ARG A 691 3.13 18.52 -8.41
CA ARG A 691 3.09 17.95 -9.76
C ARG A 691 1.72 18.16 -10.39
N LEU A 692 0.65 17.77 -9.70
CA LEU A 692 -0.69 17.85 -10.25
C LEU A 692 -1.16 19.29 -10.42
N LYS A 693 -0.84 20.19 -9.47
CA LYS A 693 -1.07 21.64 -9.63
C LYS A 693 -0.38 22.18 -10.89
N LYS A 694 0.87 21.79 -11.15
CA LYS A 694 1.58 22.19 -12.37
C LYS A 694 0.97 21.60 -13.64
N VAL A 695 0.55 20.33 -13.61
CA VAL A 695 -0.17 19.70 -14.74
C VAL A 695 -1.46 20.45 -15.06
N ILE A 696 -2.27 20.75 -14.03
CA ILE A 696 -3.47 21.59 -14.18
C ILE A 696 -3.11 22.96 -14.75
N GLY A 697 -2.03 23.57 -14.27
CA GLY A 697 -1.47 24.82 -14.79
C GLY A 697 -0.86 24.75 -16.19
N GLY A 698 -1.01 23.65 -16.92
CA GLY A 698 -0.55 23.49 -18.30
C GLY A 698 0.92 23.11 -18.45
N PHE A 699 1.56 22.58 -17.41
CA PHE A 699 2.95 22.12 -17.50
C PHE A 699 3.08 20.90 -18.42
N LYS A 700 3.90 21.05 -19.46
CA LYS A 700 4.14 20.02 -20.47
C LYS A 700 5.42 19.21 -20.14
N SER A 701 5.23 17.93 -19.87
CA SER A 701 6.29 16.93 -19.69
C SER A 701 5.88 15.62 -20.33
N GLY A 702 6.85 14.76 -20.64
CA GLY A 702 6.61 13.34 -20.92
C GLY A 702 5.47 13.04 -21.91
N ALA A 703 4.41 12.44 -21.38
CA ALA A 703 3.25 11.97 -22.11
C ALA A 703 2.25 13.08 -22.47
N ALA A 704 1.46 12.86 -23.53
CA ALA A 704 0.34 13.71 -23.93
C ALA A 704 0.66 15.23 -23.94
N LYS A 705 1.74 15.62 -24.62
CA LYS A 705 2.25 17.01 -24.68
C LYS A 705 1.28 18.02 -25.31
N GLU A 706 0.24 17.55 -26.00
CA GLU A 706 -0.84 18.39 -26.53
C GLU A 706 -1.82 18.86 -25.45
N PHE A 707 -1.73 18.36 -24.22
CA PHE A 707 -2.55 18.84 -23.11
C PHE A 707 -2.13 20.25 -22.69
N ASP A 708 -3.08 21.20 -22.73
CA ASP A 708 -2.82 22.62 -22.48
C ASP A 708 -3.07 23.07 -21.03
N GLY A 709 -3.72 22.24 -20.22
CA GLY A 709 -4.06 22.55 -18.83
C GLY A 709 -5.54 22.32 -18.52
N GLY A 710 -5.93 22.69 -17.30
CA GLY A 710 -7.30 22.64 -16.82
C GLY A 710 -7.67 21.39 -16.02
N GLY A 711 -8.72 21.50 -15.20
CA GLY A 711 -9.33 20.39 -14.50
C GLY A 711 -9.72 20.71 -13.06
N VAL A 712 -10.42 19.75 -12.45
CA VAL A 712 -10.91 19.79 -11.08
C VAL A 712 -10.43 18.54 -10.36
N ILE A 713 -9.72 18.72 -9.24
CA ILE A 713 -9.28 17.59 -8.41
C ILE A 713 -9.70 17.80 -6.96
N LYS A 714 -10.12 16.73 -6.31
CA LYS A 714 -10.43 16.65 -4.89
C LYS A 714 -9.20 16.12 -4.15
N VAL A 715 -8.88 16.70 -3.00
CA VAL A 715 -7.75 16.29 -2.17
C VAL A 715 -8.23 16.16 -0.73
N TYR A 716 -7.91 15.05 -0.06
CA TYR A 716 -8.20 14.88 1.36
C TYR A 716 -7.23 13.92 2.05
N GLU A 717 -7.20 13.96 3.37
CA GLU A 717 -6.52 12.99 4.22
C GLU A 717 -7.56 12.01 4.79
N LEU A 718 -7.13 10.80 5.13
CA LEU A 718 -7.95 9.89 5.94
C LEU A 718 -7.38 9.78 7.34
N GLU A 719 -8.27 9.70 8.33
CA GLU A 719 -7.91 9.40 9.72
C GLU A 719 -6.96 8.19 9.79
N SER A 720 -5.80 8.38 10.40
CA SER A 720 -4.78 7.33 10.52
C SER A 720 -5.09 6.38 11.67
N TYR A 721 -4.54 5.16 11.61
CA TYR A 721 -4.60 4.20 12.71
C TYR A 721 -4.08 4.78 14.03
N GLU A 722 -2.96 5.50 13.97
CA GLU A 722 -2.35 6.12 15.14
C GLU A 722 -3.20 7.23 15.73
N GLU A 723 -3.85 8.07 14.90
CA GLU A 723 -4.81 9.07 15.41
C GLU A 723 -5.98 8.43 16.15
N ILE A 724 -6.45 7.27 15.71
CA ILE A 724 -7.50 6.51 16.41
C ILE A 724 -6.96 5.99 17.73
N LEU A 725 -5.78 5.35 17.73
CA LEU A 725 -5.15 4.84 18.95
C LEU A 725 -4.82 5.95 19.96
N ARG A 726 -4.59 7.19 19.52
CA ARG A 726 -4.40 8.35 20.41
C ARG A 726 -5.69 8.82 21.06
N LYS A 727 -6.81 8.74 20.35
CA LYS A 727 -8.12 9.29 20.76
C LYS A 727 -8.97 8.29 21.52
N ILE A 728 -8.74 6.99 21.31
CA ILE A 728 -9.47 5.92 21.99
C ILE A 728 -9.30 6.05 23.52
N LYS A 729 -10.43 6.10 24.22
CA LYS A 729 -10.51 6.06 25.68
C LYS A 729 -10.90 4.64 26.08
N TYR A 730 -10.18 4.08 27.05
CA TYR A 730 -10.44 2.75 27.59
C TYR A 730 -11.09 2.93 28.96
N GLU A 731 -12.24 2.32 29.19
CA GLU A 731 -12.87 2.28 30.51
C GLU A 731 -12.47 1.01 31.27
N ASP A 732 -12.38 1.11 32.60
CA ASP A 732 -12.19 -0.04 33.49
C ASP A 732 -13.54 -0.78 33.63
N ASN A 733 -13.83 -1.71 32.71
CA ASN A 733 -14.97 -2.62 32.81
C ASN A 733 -14.56 -4.09 32.49
N ASP A 734 -15.39 -5.07 32.87
CA ASP A 734 -15.07 -6.52 32.82
C ASP A 734 -14.90 -7.10 31.39
N LYS A 735 -15.17 -6.29 30.37
CA LYS A 735 -14.95 -6.60 28.96
C LYS A 735 -13.63 -5.94 28.55
N PRO A 736 -12.74 -6.62 27.81
CA PRO A 736 -11.78 -5.85 27.02
C PRO A 736 -12.65 -4.95 26.15
N LEU A 737 -12.58 -3.64 26.36
CA LEU A 737 -12.99 -2.72 25.31
C LEU A 737 -14.52 -2.66 25.12
N ALA A 738 -15.31 -2.72 26.20
CA ALA A 738 -16.62 -2.09 26.12
C ALA A 738 -16.39 -0.58 26.13
N TYR A 739 -16.41 -0.01 24.94
CA TYR A 739 -16.46 1.43 24.74
C TYR A 739 -17.80 1.93 25.28
N ASP A 740 -17.80 2.71 26.36
CA ASP A 740 -18.76 3.80 26.38
C ASP A 740 -18.14 4.91 25.52
N GLU A 741 -18.77 5.12 24.37
CA GLU A 741 -18.55 6.22 23.45
C GLU A 741 -17.08 6.45 23.04
N GLN A 742 -16.60 5.68 22.07
CA GLN A 742 -15.37 6.01 21.31
C GLN A 742 -15.44 7.39 20.62
N TYR A 743 -16.60 8.03 20.73
CA TYR A 743 -16.82 9.43 20.51
C TYR A 743 -17.79 10.07 21.53
N SER A 744 -17.50 10.03 22.83
CA SER A 744 -18.26 10.83 23.83
C SER A 744 -18.33 12.31 23.45
N ASP A 745 -17.32 12.74 22.69
CA ASP A 745 -17.17 14.10 22.20
C ASP A 745 -17.86 14.29 20.82
N LEU A 746 -18.10 13.24 20.01
CA LEU A 746 -18.86 13.33 18.74
C LEU A 746 -20.32 12.89 18.83
N VAL A 747 -20.73 12.24 19.92
CA VAL A 747 -22.11 11.84 20.14
C VAL A 747 -22.58 12.49 21.42
N GLU A 748 -23.48 13.45 21.31
CA GLU A 748 -24.07 14.14 22.45
C GLU A 748 -25.45 13.56 22.76
N ARG A 749 -25.70 13.31 24.04
CA ARG A 749 -27.04 12.99 24.53
C ARG A 749 -27.84 14.28 24.75
N LYS A 750 -28.80 14.56 23.88
CA LYS A 750 -29.77 15.66 24.01
C LYS A 750 -31.19 15.11 24.20
N ASN A 751 -31.87 15.52 25.27
CA ASN A 751 -33.28 15.17 25.54
C ASN A 751 -33.60 13.68 25.38
N GLU A 752 -32.83 12.81 26.04
CA GLU A 752 -32.98 11.34 25.99
C GLU A 752 -32.69 10.68 24.62
N SER A 753 -32.18 11.44 23.64
CA SER A 753 -31.74 10.94 22.32
C SER A 753 -30.24 11.21 22.08
N TYR A 754 -29.58 10.35 21.31
CA TYR A 754 -28.19 10.54 20.90
C TYR A 754 -28.13 11.29 19.56
N THR A 755 -27.27 12.30 19.47
CA THR A 755 -27.11 13.16 18.29
C THR A 755 -25.64 13.34 17.95
N LEU A 756 -25.31 13.64 16.70
CA LEU A 756 -23.94 13.89 16.28
C LEU A 756 -23.50 15.32 16.68
N ASN A 757 -22.35 15.45 17.34
CA ASN A 757 -21.69 16.72 17.62
C ASN A 757 -20.95 17.21 16.38
N ILE A 758 -21.65 17.98 15.54
CA ILE A 758 -21.08 18.56 14.33
C ILE A 758 -19.94 19.54 14.65
N GLU A 759 -20.05 20.31 15.73
CA GLU A 759 -19.02 21.30 16.09
C GLU A 759 -17.69 20.63 16.45
N ALA A 760 -17.73 19.49 17.15
CA ALA A 760 -16.53 18.70 17.44
C ALA A 760 -15.90 18.11 16.16
N LEU A 761 -16.73 17.63 15.23
CA LEU A 761 -16.29 17.11 13.92
C LEU A 761 -15.63 18.19 13.07
N GLU A 762 -16.24 19.37 13.01
CA GLU A 762 -15.69 20.54 12.30
C GLU A 762 -14.35 20.98 12.89
N LYS A 763 -14.23 21.03 14.24
CA LYS A 763 -12.95 21.31 14.92
C LYS A 763 -11.87 20.26 14.63
N MET A 764 -12.27 19.02 14.37
CA MET A 764 -11.37 17.94 13.95
C MET A 764 -11.04 17.98 12.45
N GLY A 765 -11.67 18.87 11.68
CA GLY A 765 -11.52 18.98 10.24
C GLY A 765 -12.18 17.83 9.46
N VAL A 766 -13.20 17.19 10.04
CA VAL A 766 -13.88 16.04 9.42
C VAL A 766 -14.87 16.50 8.36
N ASP A 767 -14.73 15.97 7.16
CA ASP A 767 -15.74 16.08 6.10
C ASP A 767 -16.75 14.92 6.24
N ILE A 768 -17.86 15.22 6.91
CA ILE A 768 -18.93 14.26 7.17
C ILE A 768 -19.57 13.80 5.86
N LYS A 769 -19.77 14.73 4.92
CA LYS A 769 -20.40 14.44 3.63
C LYS A 769 -19.56 13.44 2.85
N GLU A 770 -18.28 13.72 2.66
CA GLU A 770 -17.38 12.83 1.92
C GLU A 770 -17.19 11.48 2.65
N THR A 771 -17.17 11.49 3.99
CA THR A 771 -17.14 10.25 4.79
C THR A 771 -18.37 9.38 4.51
N LEU A 772 -19.57 9.97 4.53
CA LEU A 772 -20.83 9.27 4.27
C LEU A 772 -20.88 8.73 2.83
N GLU A 773 -20.43 9.51 1.85
CA GLU A 773 -20.37 9.08 0.44
C GLU A 773 -19.42 7.90 0.24
N ASN A 774 -18.27 7.89 0.93
CA ASN A 774 -17.34 6.74 0.91
C ASN A 774 -17.95 5.49 1.56
N LEU A 775 -18.63 5.66 2.71
CA LEU A 775 -19.26 4.57 3.46
C LEU A 775 -20.43 3.94 2.70
N TRP A 776 -21.30 4.75 2.10
CA TRP A 776 -22.53 4.25 1.49
C TRP A 776 -22.41 4.02 -0.02
N GLY A 777 -21.41 4.63 -0.65
CA GLY A 777 -21.18 4.56 -2.09
C GLY A 777 -22.23 5.28 -2.93
N VAL A 778 -23.03 6.14 -2.31
CA VAL A 778 -24.05 6.97 -2.96
C VAL A 778 -23.90 8.40 -2.45
N GLY A 779 -24.19 9.37 -3.33
CA GLY A 779 -24.06 10.79 -3.00
C GLY A 779 -24.99 11.23 -1.86
N VAL A 780 -24.60 12.24 -1.11
CA VAL A 780 -25.44 12.83 -0.05
C VAL A 780 -26.24 14.01 -0.62
N GLU A 781 -27.56 14.05 -0.38
CA GLU A 781 -28.41 15.20 -0.72
C GLU A 781 -28.36 16.26 0.38
N PHE A 782 -28.56 15.83 1.63
CA PHE A 782 -28.39 16.68 2.81
C PHE A 782 -28.14 15.80 4.05
N PHE A 783 -27.60 16.41 5.10
CA PHE A 783 -27.51 15.80 6.42
C PHE A 783 -27.66 16.86 7.52
N ASN A 784 -27.99 16.43 8.74
CA ASN A 784 -27.98 17.24 9.96
C ASN A 784 -27.56 16.36 11.16
N GLU A 785 -27.61 16.89 12.38
CA GLU A 785 -27.19 16.19 13.62
C GLU A 785 -27.96 14.88 13.92
N LYS A 786 -29.07 14.60 13.23
CA LYS A 786 -29.94 13.43 13.45
C LYS A 786 -30.07 12.51 12.24
N VAL A 787 -30.12 13.06 11.04
CA VAL A 787 -30.45 12.31 9.82
C VAL A 787 -29.57 12.69 8.64
N VAL A 788 -29.44 11.74 7.70
CA VAL A 788 -28.87 11.92 6.37
C VAL A 788 -29.86 11.41 5.32
N LYS A 789 -29.96 12.13 4.20
CA LYS A 789 -30.66 11.66 3.00
C LYS A 789 -29.66 11.43 1.86
N PHE A 790 -29.64 10.21 1.34
CA PHE A 790 -28.80 9.82 0.22
C PHE A 790 -29.54 9.99 -1.11
N LYS A 791 -28.80 10.29 -2.18
CA LYS A 791 -29.34 10.40 -3.54
C LYS A 791 -30.00 9.11 -3.96
N GLY A 792 -31.24 9.21 -4.44
CA GLY A 792 -32.03 8.06 -4.89
C GLY A 792 -32.64 7.21 -3.77
N ASN A 793 -32.57 7.65 -2.51
CA ASN A 793 -33.24 7.00 -1.40
C ASN A 793 -34.45 7.81 -0.92
N ASP A 794 -35.61 7.16 -0.82
CA ASP A 794 -36.88 7.81 -0.46
C ASP A 794 -36.99 8.14 1.03
N LYS A 795 -36.16 7.50 1.89
CA LYS A 795 -36.21 7.65 3.34
C LYS A 795 -34.91 8.20 3.90
N GLU A 796 -35.06 9.06 4.90
CA GLU A 796 -33.96 9.51 5.76
C GLU A 796 -33.42 8.36 6.60
N VAL A 797 -32.11 8.34 6.81
CA VAL A 797 -31.40 7.39 7.66
C VAL A 797 -30.86 8.15 8.87
N GLU A 798 -30.99 7.56 10.06
CA GLU A 798 -30.37 8.10 11.26
C GLU A 798 -28.85 8.23 11.08
N ILE A 799 -28.29 9.41 11.35
CA ILE A 799 -26.89 9.72 11.02
C ILE A 799 -25.91 8.83 11.78
N LEU A 800 -26.19 8.51 13.04
CA LEU A 800 -25.37 7.60 13.85
C LEU A 800 -25.38 6.17 13.29
N LYS A 801 -26.54 5.73 12.76
CA LYS A 801 -26.65 4.46 12.06
C LYS A 801 -25.88 4.48 10.74
N ALA A 802 -25.91 5.61 10.02
CA ALA A 802 -25.18 5.78 8.77
C ALA A 802 -23.66 5.79 8.96
N LEU A 803 -23.19 6.33 10.10
CA LEU A 803 -21.77 6.38 10.49
C LEU A 803 -21.32 5.18 11.32
N LYS A 804 -22.18 4.20 11.60
CA LYS A 804 -21.92 3.11 12.55
C LYS A 804 -20.59 2.40 12.31
N GLU A 805 -20.24 2.09 11.05
CA GLU A 805 -18.98 1.43 10.72
C GLU A 805 -17.74 2.30 10.98
N ALA A 806 -17.87 3.62 10.82
CA ALA A 806 -16.82 4.59 11.09
C ALA A 806 -16.81 5.07 12.55
N LEU A 807 -17.79 4.74 13.38
CA LEU A 807 -17.84 5.23 14.76
C LEU A 807 -17.20 4.29 15.80
N ILE A 808 -16.80 3.06 15.42
CA ILE A 808 -16.36 1.95 16.32
C ILE A 808 -17.16 1.96 17.65
N TRP A 809 -18.24 1.17 17.67
CA TRP A 809 -19.10 0.99 18.84
C TRP A 809 -18.66 -0.17 19.71
#